data_AF-A0A182S6K0-F1
#
_entry.id   AF-A0A182S6K0-F1
#
_cell.length_a   1.000
_cell.length_b   1.000
_cell.length_c   1.000
_cell.angle_alpha   90.00
_cell.angle_beta   90.00
_cell.angle_gamma   90.00
#
_symmetry.space_group_name_H-M   'P 1'
#
loop_
_entity.id
_entity.type
_entity.pdbx_description
1 polymer ?
#
loop_
_entity_poly.entity_id
_entity_poly.type
_entity_poly.pdbx_seq_one_letter_code
_entity_poly.pdbx_strand_id
1 'polypeptide(L)'
;HWRHDEYNLGVQIYHGARYISEPYVVQCSNELSGIYPRLTFNSWIMFRNPVCTLPREARLVLVLYGCIREPVDGGTSDGGTSGNAGSAPGAPGDSSGPEGRMTKVELGWSSLQFFDFERKMVQGSYLLPMWPPTTDKFFGPAPSKGTYPIGGSYPILGIEIPSYGGAVVFPEPIRNLPPVVQLDFGSLDRNLQQELIDTAEQGYSPDKLEKREVLWEKRHYLHRFPHALPKILHAAHSWDYACLADLHALIKSWTVLSPVQALELLLPRYPDLEVRRQAVEWIAAMANDEFVDYLPHLPGEAPQNMIDAQETACDEVLMNQARYHRRNQLMLRALLAICGEKLTGRFLSQNIMCKRLGEIAQSVKLAKDSHRLQVLKQGLESVNQMLIDSPTVLPLEPGAEVTGVVVRSCNYFNSNTLPLKINFAGPDKVIVPAIFKAGDDLQQDSLTIQMVRIMDKMWLREGLDLKMVTFNCVPTAYKRGMIELVSDSETLRKIQVEWGVTGSFKDKSIAEWLAKQNPSQLEYQRAVDNFTRSCAGYSVATYILGICDRHNDNIMLKTSGHLFHIDFGKFLGDAQMFGNFKRDRTPFVLTSDMAYVINGGDRPSAKFHQFVDLCCTAFNIVRRHSDLLLHMFALMTTSGIPGVTVEAVNYVRNALLPGQSNPEAAATFAKMIHISLKSWFTQFNFFLHNIAQMKFSAETGDGELLSFIPRVYTMAQDGRLKTVYVHGFQKRYDQEKYYTYILRVERQHQPDAAYLFRSYKEFCEFHQKLCMHFPLAKLHR
;
A
#
# COMPACT_ATOMS: atom_id res chain seq x y z
N HIS A 1 23.50 -12.31 -14.10
CA HIS A 1 22.02 -12.44 -14.19
C HIS A 1 21.48 -12.54 -15.62
N TRP A 2 22.30 -12.49 -16.69
CA TRP A 2 21.85 -12.58 -18.09
C TRP A 2 22.48 -13.77 -18.84
N ARG A 3 22.79 -14.87 -18.15
CA ARG A 3 23.34 -16.09 -18.77
C ARG A 3 22.30 -17.19 -18.62
N HIS A 4 21.74 -17.60 -19.76
CA HIS A 4 20.72 -18.63 -19.88
C HIS A 4 21.08 -19.55 -21.04
N ASP A 5 20.52 -20.75 -21.05
CA ASP A 5 20.79 -21.76 -22.08
C ASP A 5 20.22 -21.33 -23.43
N GLU A 6 19.02 -20.75 -23.40
CA GLU A 6 18.31 -20.22 -24.57
C GLU A 6 17.62 -18.89 -24.22
N TYR A 7 17.31 -18.09 -25.26
CA TYR A 7 16.47 -16.90 -25.10
C TYR A 7 15.33 -16.88 -26.10
N ASN A 8 14.20 -16.37 -25.65
CA ASN A 8 12.96 -16.27 -26.41
C ASN A 8 12.42 -14.85 -26.32
N LEU A 9 11.96 -14.30 -27.45
CA LEU A 9 11.27 -13.01 -27.51
C LEU A 9 9.79 -13.25 -27.72
N GLY A 10 8.99 -12.99 -26.68
CA GLY A 10 7.53 -12.93 -26.78
C GLY A 10 7.09 -11.60 -27.38
N VAL A 11 6.19 -11.61 -28.36
CA VAL A 11 5.72 -10.40 -29.06
C VAL A 11 4.21 -10.44 -29.21
N GLN A 12 3.52 -9.38 -28.79
CA GLN A 12 2.06 -9.32 -28.83
C GLN A 12 1.54 -7.87 -28.91
N ILE A 13 0.36 -7.70 -29.52
CA ILE A 13 -0.31 -6.40 -29.67
C ILE A 13 -1.36 -6.20 -28.58
N TYR A 14 -1.33 -5.01 -27.96
CA TYR A 14 -2.21 -4.60 -26.88
C TYR A 14 -3.04 -3.38 -27.26
N HIS A 15 -4.29 -3.35 -26.79
CA HIS A 15 -5.13 -2.16 -26.72
C HIS A 15 -5.50 -1.91 -25.24
N GLY A 16 -4.84 -0.92 -24.63
CA GLY A 16 -4.90 -0.72 -23.18
C GLY A 16 -4.32 -1.93 -22.43
N ALA A 17 -5.12 -2.52 -21.55
CA ALA A 17 -4.77 -3.71 -20.78
C ALA A 17 -5.17 -5.05 -21.45
N ARG A 18 -5.76 -5.03 -22.66
CA ARG A 18 -6.20 -6.24 -23.37
C ARG A 18 -5.27 -6.56 -24.54
N TYR A 19 -5.01 -7.84 -24.78
CA TYR A 19 -4.39 -8.31 -26.01
C TYR A 19 -5.43 -8.37 -27.13
N ILE A 20 -5.03 -7.95 -28.33
CA ILE A 20 -5.87 -7.98 -29.54
C ILE A 20 -5.28 -8.86 -30.66
N SER A 21 -4.12 -9.48 -30.39
CA SER A 21 -3.47 -10.44 -31.28
C SER A 21 -3.07 -11.71 -30.53
N GLU A 22 -2.90 -12.79 -31.29
CA GLU A 22 -2.20 -13.99 -30.81
C GLU A 22 -0.75 -13.64 -30.44
N PRO A 23 -0.18 -14.29 -29.41
CA PRO A 23 1.22 -14.11 -29.05
C PRO A 23 2.14 -14.86 -30.01
N TYR A 24 3.27 -14.24 -30.37
CA TYR A 24 4.35 -14.89 -31.10
C TYR A 24 5.55 -15.08 -30.17
N VAL A 25 6.26 -16.20 -30.32
CA VAL A 25 7.52 -16.44 -29.63
C VAL A 25 8.59 -16.67 -30.68
N VAL A 26 9.64 -15.85 -30.65
CA VAL A 26 10.77 -15.94 -31.58
C VAL A 26 11.99 -16.44 -30.81
N GLN A 27 12.63 -17.49 -31.30
CA GLN A 27 13.89 -17.99 -30.75
C GLN A 27 15.06 -17.17 -31.30
N CYS A 28 16.14 -17.02 -30.53
CA CYS A 28 17.37 -16.37 -31.01
C CYS A 28 18.51 -17.37 -31.26
N SER A 29 19.50 -16.90 -32.01
CA SER A 29 20.87 -17.41 -31.95
C SER A 29 21.75 -16.48 -31.10
N ASN A 30 22.66 -17.10 -30.33
CA ASN A 30 23.67 -16.38 -29.56
C ASN A 30 24.87 -16.05 -30.46
N GLU A 31 25.17 -14.77 -30.64
CA GLU A 31 26.33 -14.33 -31.44
C GLU A 31 27.34 -13.61 -30.56
N LEU A 32 28.41 -14.32 -30.20
CA LEU A 32 29.47 -13.84 -29.31
C LEU A 32 30.66 -13.22 -30.06
N SER A 33 30.68 -13.26 -31.38
CA SER A 33 31.79 -12.87 -32.25
C SER A 33 31.85 -11.36 -32.59
N GLY A 34 31.13 -10.51 -31.87
CA GLY A 34 31.08 -9.05 -32.08
C GLY A 34 31.78 -8.22 -31.01
N ILE A 35 31.84 -6.90 -31.21
CA ILE A 35 32.36 -5.93 -30.21
C ILE A 35 31.54 -5.97 -28.91
N TYR A 36 30.26 -6.33 -29.01
CA TYR A 36 29.34 -6.50 -27.88
C TYR A 36 28.61 -7.85 -27.98
N PRO A 37 28.29 -8.52 -26.86
CA PRO A 37 27.41 -9.68 -26.86
C PRO A 37 26.03 -9.30 -27.43
N ARG A 38 25.53 -10.08 -28.40
CA ARG A 38 24.22 -9.83 -29.02
C ARG A 38 23.40 -11.10 -29.18
N LEU A 39 22.09 -10.95 -29.08
CA LEU A 39 21.10 -11.97 -29.44
C LEU A 39 20.53 -11.61 -30.81
N THR A 40 20.55 -12.54 -31.76
CA THR A 40 20.06 -12.31 -33.12
C THR A 40 18.79 -13.14 -33.34
N PHE A 41 17.65 -12.48 -33.54
CA PHE A 41 16.35 -13.12 -33.79
C PHE A 41 15.99 -13.20 -35.29
N ASN A 42 16.50 -12.25 -36.10
CA ASN A 42 16.35 -12.12 -37.56
C ASN A 42 15.09 -12.76 -38.19
N SER A 43 13.91 -12.40 -37.70
CA SER A 43 12.63 -12.98 -38.11
C SER A 43 11.59 -11.89 -38.34
N TRP A 44 10.81 -12.01 -39.43
CA TRP A 44 9.63 -11.19 -39.65
C TRP A 44 8.42 -11.79 -38.93
N ILE A 45 7.77 -10.99 -38.10
CA ILE A 45 6.55 -11.39 -37.38
C ILE A 45 5.34 -10.85 -38.15
N MET A 46 4.49 -11.76 -38.64
CA MET A 46 3.26 -11.41 -39.37
C MET A 46 2.04 -11.69 -38.51
N PHE A 47 1.44 -10.63 -37.96
CA PHE A 47 0.17 -10.72 -37.23
C PHE A 47 -1.00 -10.96 -38.19
N ARG A 48 -2.01 -11.71 -37.73
CA ARG A 48 -3.24 -11.94 -38.50
C ARG A 48 -4.11 -10.69 -38.65
N ASN A 49 -4.00 -9.74 -37.71
CA ASN A 49 -4.75 -8.49 -37.71
C ASN A 49 -4.27 -7.57 -38.83
N PRO A 50 -5.13 -7.16 -39.77
CA PRO A 50 -4.79 -6.14 -40.76
C PRO A 50 -4.47 -4.79 -40.09
N VAL A 51 -3.65 -3.97 -40.73
CA VAL A 51 -3.30 -2.62 -40.21
C VAL A 51 -4.54 -1.74 -40.00
N CYS A 52 -5.56 -1.88 -40.85
CA CYS A 52 -6.81 -1.12 -40.75
C CYS A 52 -7.69 -1.51 -39.55
N THR A 53 -7.41 -2.64 -38.90
CA THR A 53 -8.07 -3.09 -37.67
C THR A 53 -7.22 -2.79 -36.43
N LEU A 54 -6.21 -1.92 -36.53
CA LEU A 54 -5.48 -1.47 -35.34
C LEU A 54 -6.21 -0.27 -34.74
N PRO A 55 -6.65 -0.34 -33.47
CA PRO A 55 -7.16 0.84 -32.78
C PRO A 55 -6.05 1.89 -32.63
N ARG A 56 -6.44 3.15 -32.47
CA ARG A 56 -5.51 4.29 -32.40
C ARG A 56 -4.48 4.15 -31.28
N GLU A 57 -4.90 3.58 -30.15
CA GLU A 57 -4.08 3.39 -28.94
C GLU A 57 -3.39 2.02 -28.91
N ALA A 58 -3.40 1.27 -30.02
CA ALA A 58 -2.69 0.00 -30.14
C ALA A 58 -1.18 0.17 -29.93
N ARG A 59 -0.59 -0.76 -29.18
CA ARG A 59 0.85 -0.82 -28.93
C ARG A 59 1.39 -2.24 -29.08
N LEU A 60 2.64 -2.33 -29.52
CA LEU A 60 3.43 -3.55 -29.54
C LEU A 60 4.11 -3.70 -28.18
N VAL A 61 4.08 -4.91 -27.61
CA VAL A 61 4.83 -5.26 -26.39
C VAL A 61 5.74 -6.43 -26.72
N LEU A 62 7.01 -6.32 -26.35
CA LEU A 62 8.05 -7.31 -26.58
C LEU A 62 8.65 -7.71 -25.23
N VAL A 63 8.73 -8.99 -24.93
CA VAL A 63 9.22 -9.51 -23.64
C VAL A 63 10.33 -10.52 -23.90
N LEU A 64 11.51 -10.28 -23.32
CA LEU A 64 12.64 -11.18 -23.44
C LEU A 64 12.64 -12.17 -22.27
N TYR A 65 12.70 -13.45 -22.60
CA TYR A 65 12.79 -14.55 -21.65
C TYR A 65 14.14 -15.25 -21.79
N GLY A 66 14.73 -15.62 -20.65
CA GLY A 66 15.82 -16.57 -20.55
C GLY A 66 15.28 -17.93 -20.15
N CYS A 67 15.81 -19.00 -20.72
CA CYS A 67 15.42 -20.36 -20.43
C CYS A 67 16.56 -21.12 -19.78
N ILE A 68 16.26 -21.86 -18.71
CA ILE A 68 17.22 -22.69 -18.00
C ILE A 68 16.70 -24.13 -18.04
N ARG A 69 17.56 -25.06 -18.47
CA ARG A 69 17.27 -26.50 -18.43
C ARG A 69 17.60 -27.04 -17.04
N GLU A 70 16.60 -27.58 -16.35
CA GLU A 70 16.82 -28.26 -15.07
C GLU A 70 17.53 -29.60 -15.33
N PRO A 71 18.60 -29.94 -14.59
CA PRO A 71 19.21 -31.26 -14.69
C PRO A 71 18.21 -32.32 -14.25
N VAL A 72 18.14 -33.43 -14.99
CA VAL A 72 17.28 -34.56 -14.65
C VAL A 72 17.89 -35.27 -13.45
N ASP A 73 17.21 -35.21 -12.30
CA ASP A 73 17.63 -35.96 -11.10
C ASP A 73 17.61 -37.47 -11.41
N GLY A 74 18.81 -38.06 -11.51
CA GLY A 74 18.99 -39.51 -11.45
C GLY A 74 18.64 -39.99 -10.05
N GLY A 75 17.57 -40.76 -9.93
CA GLY A 75 16.95 -41.09 -8.65
C GLY A 75 17.85 -41.85 -7.66
N THR A 76 17.63 -41.54 -6.38
CA THR A 76 17.58 -42.55 -5.33
C THR A 76 16.25 -42.41 -4.59
N SER A 77 15.50 -43.50 -4.58
CA SER A 77 14.25 -43.70 -3.87
C SER A 77 14.44 -43.58 -2.35
N ASP A 78 13.61 -42.79 -1.67
CA ASP A 78 12.79 -43.33 -0.58
C ASP A 78 11.68 -42.37 -0.15
N GLY A 79 10.57 -42.96 0.29
CA GLY A 79 9.23 -42.37 0.29
C GLY A 79 8.89 -41.43 1.46
N GLY A 80 7.82 -40.65 1.27
CA GLY A 80 6.89 -40.34 2.38
C GLY A 80 6.27 -38.95 2.47
N THR A 81 5.11 -38.77 1.83
CA THR A 81 3.89 -38.06 2.30
C THR A 81 3.79 -36.52 2.42
N SER A 82 2.99 -35.96 1.49
CA SER A 82 1.80 -35.08 1.63
C SER A 82 1.90 -33.59 1.99
N GLY A 83 1.26 -32.73 1.16
CA GLY A 83 0.69 -31.43 1.58
C GLY A 83 0.52 -30.38 0.47
N ASN A 84 -0.74 -30.10 0.07
CA ASN A 84 -1.22 -29.20 -1.01
C ASN A 84 -1.02 -27.67 -0.84
N ALA A 85 -0.77 -26.98 -1.96
CA ALA A 85 -1.31 -25.66 -2.40
C ALA A 85 -0.84 -25.45 -3.86
N GLY A 86 -1.57 -25.01 -4.89
CA GLY A 86 -2.83 -24.26 -5.03
C GLY A 86 -2.61 -23.26 -6.18
N SER A 87 -2.56 -23.72 -7.43
CA SER A 87 -2.27 -22.91 -8.64
C SER A 87 -3.50 -22.72 -9.55
N ALA A 88 -3.66 -21.50 -10.08
CA ALA A 88 -4.70 -21.07 -11.01
C ALA A 88 -4.39 -21.48 -12.48
N PRO A 89 -5.39 -21.46 -13.40
CA PRO A 89 -5.43 -22.38 -14.54
C PRO A 89 -4.91 -21.83 -15.88
N GLY A 90 -4.37 -22.75 -16.70
CA GLY A 90 -4.70 -22.87 -18.13
C GLY A 90 -3.75 -22.26 -19.17
N ALA A 91 -2.79 -23.04 -19.64
CA ALA A 91 -2.26 -22.94 -21.02
C ALA A 91 -2.28 -24.37 -21.63
N PRO A 92 -2.63 -24.54 -22.93
CA PRO A 92 -2.82 -25.85 -23.52
C PRO A 92 -1.47 -26.58 -23.69
N GLY A 93 -1.51 -27.89 -23.47
CA GLY A 93 -0.35 -28.73 -23.23
C GLY A 93 0.58 -28.97 -24.42
N ASP A 94 1.85 -29.22 -24.07
CA ASP A 94 2.83 -29.86 -24.95
C ASP A 94 3.00 -31.32 -24.55
N SER A 95 2.84 -32.20 -25.52
CA SER A 95 3.11 -33.63 -25.42
C SER A 95 4.55 -33.96 -25.82
N SER A 96 5.22 -34.68 -24.90
CA SER A 96 6.25 -35.72 -25.07
C SER A 96 7.72 -35.38 -25.40
N GLY A 97 8.61 -35.83 -24.52
CA GLY A 97 10.05 -36.10 -24.74
C GLY A 97 10.84 -36.18 -23.41
N PRO A 98 11.89 -37.03 -23.27
CA PRO A 98 12.68 -37.17 -22.04
C PRO A 98 13.72 -36.03 -21.92
N GLU A 99 13.28 -34.80 -22.14
CA GLU A 99 14.10 -33.59 -22.00
C GLU A 99 13.68 -32.90 -20.70
N GLY A 100 14.68 -32.54 -19.87
CA GLY A 100 14.45 -31.93 -18.56
C GLY A 100 13.52 -30.72 -18.62
N ARG A 101 12.81 -30.46 -17.52
CA ARG A 101 11.86 -29.35 -17.41
C ARG A 101 12.59 -28.02 -17.69
N MET A 102 12.12 -27.29 -18.69
CA MET A 102 12.68 -25.99 -19.06
C MET A 102 11.94 -24.86 -18.35
N THR A 103 12.65 -24.12 -17.50
CA THR A 103 12.08 -23.01 -16.72
C THR A 103 12.35 -21.68 -17.44
N LYS A 104 11.28 -20.91 -17.71
CA LYS A 104 11.34 -19.59 -18.36
C LYS A 104 11.38 -18.48 -17.31
N VAL A 105 12.32 -17.55 -17.44
CA VAL A 105 12.49 -16.38 -16.57
C VAL A 105 12.39 -15.12 -17.41
N GLU A 106 11.51 -14.19 -17.04
CA GLU A 106 11.43 -12.88 -17.69
C GLU A 106 12.69 -12.06 -17.36
N LEU A 107 13.38 -11.57 -18.39
CA LEU A 107 14.60 -10.77 -18.23
C LEU A 107 14.34 -9.27 -18.41
N GLY A 108 13.30 -8.92 -19.17
CA GLY A 108 12.83 -7.55 -19.34
C GLY A 108 11.86 -7.42 -20.49
N TRP A 109 11.38 -6.20 -20.73
CA TRP A 109 10.40 -5.91 -21.78
C TRP A 109 10.62 -4.56 -22.45
N SER A 110 10.05 -4.38 -23.63
CA SER A 110 10.01 -3.12 -24.39
C SER A 110 8.61 -2.93 -24.98
N SER A 111 8.25 -1.69 -25.33
CA SER A 111 6.98 -1.41 -26.00
C SER A 111 7.11 -0.27 -26.99
N LEU A 112 6.30 -0.31 -28.06
CA LEU A 112 6.21 0.71 -29.09
C LEU A 112 4.74 1.04 -29.38
N GLN A 113 4.38 2.32 -29.35
CA GLN A 113 3.07 2.76 -29.80
C GLN A 113 3.00 2.72 -31.33
N PHE A 114 1.94 2.15 -31.91
CA PHE A 114 1.81 2.10 -33.38
C PHE A 114 1.59 3.48 -34.01
N PHE A 115 0.89 4.38 -33.32
CA PHE A 115 0.53 5.70 -33.83
C PHE A 115 1.02 6.80 -32.88
N ASP A 116 1.75 7.79 -33.41
CA ASP A 116 2.27 8.93 -32.65
C ASP A 116 1.20 10.00 -32.38
N PHE A 117 1.53 11.10 -31.68
CA PHE A 117 0.57 12.16 -31.34
C PHE A 117 -0.03 12.87 -32.56
N GLU A 118 0.64 12.85 -33.72
CA GLU A 118 0.16 13.39 -34.99
C GLU A 118 -0.72 12.41 -35.77
N ARG A 119 -1.00 11.23 -35.18
CA ARG A 119 -1.74 10.11 -35.78
C ARG A 119 -0.96 9.34 -36.84
N LYS A 120 0.34 9.58 -37.01
CA LYS A 120 1.16 8.87 -38.01
C LYS A 120 1.58 7.52 -37.47
N MET A 121 1.50 6.49 -38.31
CA MET A 121 1.97 5.15 -37.98
C MET A 121 3.49 5.11 -37.96
N VAL A 122 4.06 4.43 -36.98
CA VAL A 122 5.49 4.15 -36.91
C VAL A 122 5.91 3.26 -38.08
N GLN A 123 6.96 3.66 -38.78
CA GLN A 123 7.59 2.92 -39.89
C GLN A 123 9.12 3.03 -39.74
N GLY A 124 9.88 2.06 -40.24
CA GLY A 124 11.35 2.04 -40.21
C GLY A 124 11.98 1.38 -38.98
N SER A 125 13.26 1.67 -38.74
CA SER A 125 14.06 1.05 -37.68
C SER A 125 13.95 1.78 -36.34
N TYR A 126 13.85 1.01 -35.25
CA TYR A 126 13.74 1.52 -33.88
C TYR A 126 14.71 0.80 -32.95
N LEU A 127 15.30 1.56 -32.03
CA LEU A 127 16.07 1.05 -30.90
C LEU A 127 15.26 1.25 -29.62
N LEU A 128 14.89 0.15 -28.97
CA LEU A 128 14.03 0.14 -27.79
C LEU A 128 14.84 -0.31 -26.56
N PRO A 129 15.02 0.54 -25.54
CA PRO A 129 15.71 0.13 -24.32
C PRO A 129 14.80 -0.80 -23.49
N MET A 130 15.39 -1.87 -22.95
CA MET A 130 14.67 -2.89 -22.19
C MET A 130 14.42 -2.47 -20.74
N TRP A 131 13.14 -2.41 -20.37
CA TRP A 131 12.66 -2.20 -19.01
C TRP A 131 12.79 -3.48 -18.18
N PRO A 132 13.08 -3.37 -16.89
CA PRO A 132 13.20 -4.53 -16.00
C PRO A 132 11.83 -5.23 -15.79
N PRO A 133 11.81 -6.53 -15.48
CA PRO A 133 10.58 -7.30 -15.24
C PRO A 133 9.73 -6.76 -14.09
N THR A 134 10.36 -6.03 -13.16
CA THR A 134 9.75 -5.44 -11.96
C THR A 134 8.86 -4.23 -12.28
N THR A 135 8.96 -3.68 -13.49
CA THR A 135 8.12 -2.57 -13.95
C THR A 135 6.91 -3.08 -14.72
N ASP A 136 5.75 -2.47 -14.48
CA ASP A 136 4.51 -2.90 -15.14
C ASP A 136 4.55 -2.62 -16.65
N LYS A 137 4.29 -3.67 -17.44
CA LYS A 137 4.25 -3.64 -18.90
C LYS A 137 2.85 -3.50 -19.51
N PHE A 138 1.79 -3.66 -18.71
CA PHE A 138 0.42 -3.81 -19.18
C PHE A 138 -0.41 -2.53 -19.12
N PHE A 139 -0.05 -1.59 -18.26
CA PHE A 139 -0.78 -0.36 -18.04
C PHE A 139 -0.11 0.83 -18.70
N GLY A 140 -0.90 1.83 -19.11
CA GLY A 140 -0.42 3.08 -19.68
C GLY A 140 0.13 2.96 -21.11
N PRO A 141 0.48 4.11 -21.73
CA PRO A 141 1.06 4.13 -23.07
C PRO A 141 2.48 3.53 -23.08
N ALA A 142 2.97 3.19 -24.27
CA ALA A 142 4.37 2.80 -24.44
C ALA A 142 5.31 3.91 -23.88
N PRO A 143 6.41 3.55 -23.20
CA PRO A 143 7.40 4.53 -22.75
C PRO A 143 7.88 5.42 -23.90
N SER A 144 8.14 6.69 -23.60
CA SER A 144 8.59 7.64 -24.62
C SER A 144 9.99 7.31 -25.12
N LYS A 145 10.30 7.70 -26.37
CA LYS A 145 11.67 7.54 -26.90
C LYS A 145 12.67 8.26 -26.00
N GLY A 146 13.75 7.57 -25.65
CA GLY A 146 14.81 8.09 -24.79
C GLY A 146 14.46 8.22 -23.30
N THR A 147 13.27 7.75 -22.87
CA THR A 147 13.00 7.60 -21.43
C THR A 147 13.48 6.23 -21.00
N TYR A 148 14.55 6.18 -20.22
CA TYR A 148 15.04 4.98 -19.58
C TYR A 148 15.65 5.35 -18.22
N PRO A 149 15.45 4.54 -17.14
CA PRO A 149 15.88 4.91 -15.80
C PRO A 149 17.39 5.11 -15.66
N ILE A 150 18.21 4.28 -16.34
CA ILE A 150 19.67 4.26 -16.18
C ILE A 150 20.35 3.98 -17.53
N GLY A 151 20.94 5.00 -18.15
CA GLY A 151 21.68 4.82 -19.40
C GLY A 151 22.91 3.91 -19.20
N GLY A 152 23.01 2.81 -19.96
CA GLY A 152 24.23 2.02 -20.09
C GLY A 152 24.24 0.63 -19.42
N SER A 153 23.25 0.27 -18.60
CA SER A 153 23.24 -0.99 -17.83
C SER A 153 22.24 -2.05 -18.32
N TYR A 154 21.39 -1.74 -19.29
CA TYR A 154 20.34 -2.66 -19.78
C TYR A 154 20.37 -2.85 -21.30
N PRO A 155 19.93 -4.02 -21.81
CA PRO A 155 19.97 -4.32 -23.23
C PRO A 155 19.10 -3.38 -24.07
N ILE A 156 19.48 -3.22 -25.35
CA ILE A 156 18.72 -2.48 -26.35
C ILE A 156 18.22 -3.48 -27.39
N LEU A 157 16.92 -3.43 -27.68
CA LEU A 157 16.29 -4.24 -28.71
C LEU A 157 16.14 -3.42 -30.00
N GLY A 158 16.76 -3.88 -31.09
CA GLY A 158 16.55 -3.34 -32.43
C GLY A 158 15.38 -4.01 -33.11
N ILE A 159 14.43 -3.23 -33.62
CA ILE A 159 13.31 -3.72 -34.44
C ILE A 159 13.14 -2.91 -35.72
N GLU A 160 12.48 -3.51 -36.72
CA GLU A 160 12.13 -2.86 -37.97
C GLU A 160 10.63 -3.02 -38.22
N ILE A 161 9.96 -1.90 -38.52
CA ILE A 161 8.56 -1.88 -38.95
C ILE A 161 8.53 -1.61 -40.47
N PRO A 162 7.83 -2.43 -41.27
CA PRO A 162 7.81 -2.27 -42.72
C PRO A 162 7.38 -0.88 -43.16
N SER A 163 7.98 -0.40 -44.26
CA SER A 163 7.51 0.80 -44.92
C SER A 163 6.37 0.48 -45.88
N TYR A 164 5.32 1.30 -45.87
CA TYR A 164 4.18 1.20 -46.77
C TYR A 164 4.28 2.12 -48.01
N GLY A 165 5.48 2.65 -48.29
CA GLY A 165 5.72 3.53 -49.45
C GLY A 165 5.20 4.96 -49.29
N GLY A 166 4.68 5.31 -48.12
CA GLY A 166 4.20 6.64 -47.76
C GLY A 166 3.91 6.74 -46.26
N ALA A 167 3.45 7.92 -45.81
CA ALA A 167 3.01 8.11 -44.43
C ALA A 167 1.61 7.52 -44.24
N VAL A 168 1.49 6.52 -43.37
CA VAL A 168 0.18 5.99 -42.94
C VAL A 168 -0.32 6.84 -41.77
N VAL A 169 -1.56 7.34 -41.85
CA VAL A 169 -2.15 8.21 -40.83
C VAL A 169 -3.47 7.63 -40.36
N PHE A 170 -3.67 7.54 -39.05
CA PHE A 170 -4.96 7.17 -38.47
C PHE A 170 -6.00 8.23 -38.82
N PRO A 171 -7.22 7.86 -39.28
CA PRO A 171 -8.18 8.83 -39.77
C PRO A 171 -8.61 9.87 -38.72
N GLU A 172 -9.18 10.98 -39.20
CA GLU A 172 -9.69 12.03 -38.31
C GLU A 172 -10.83 11.54 -37.39
N PRO A 173 -11.03 12.18 -36.22
CA PRO A 173 -12.19 11.92 -35.38
C PRO A 173 -13.50 12.04 -36.17
N ILE A 174 -14.41 11.09 -35.92
CA ILE A 174 -15.66 10.95 -36.67
C ILE A 174 -16.59 12.10 -36.26
N ARG A 175 -16.83 13.02 -37.20
CA ARG A 175 -17.66 14.22 -36.96
C ARG A 175 -19.15 13.94 -37.09
N ASN A 176 -19.52 13.10 -38.05
CA ASN A 176 -20.91 12.70 -38.31
C ASN A 176 -21.18 11.36 -37.64
N LEU A 177 -21.71 11.42 -36.41
CA LEU A 177 -22.05 10.23 -35.66
C LEU A 177 -23.43 9.70 -36.09
N PRO A 178 -23.62 8.36 -36.13
CA PRO A 178 -24.91 7.76 -36.41
C PRO A 178 -25.97 8.18 -35.39
N PRO A 179 -27.27 8.15 -35.77
CA PRO A 179 -28.35 8.45 -34.84
C PRO A 179 -28.37 7.42 -33.72
N VAL A 180 -28.67 7.91 -32.52
CA VAL A 180 -28.65 7.10 -31.29
C VAL A 180 -29.86 6.19 -31.27
N VAL A 181 -29.63 4.89 -31.04
CA VAL A 181 -30.69 3.92 -30.81
C VAL A 181 -30.94 3.81 -29.31
N GLN A 182 -32.10 4.27 -28.85
CA GLN A 182 -32.53 4.10 -27.46
C GLN A 182 -33.78 3.22 -27.43
N LEU A 183 -33.71 2.13 -26.67
CA LEU A 183 -34.81 1.19 -26.51
C LEU A 183 -35.36 1.27 -25.09
N ASP A 184 -36.65 0.97 -24.93
CA ASP A 184 -37.32 1.03 -23.62
C ASP A 184 -36.94 -0.19 -22.76
N PHE A 185 -36.20 0.03 -21.67
CA PHE A 185 -35.84 -1.02 -20.72
C PHE A 185 -37.07 -1.78 -20.17
N GLY A 186 -38.20 -1.08 -20.01
CA GLY A 186 -39.45 -1.67 -19.51
C GLY A 186 -40.06 -2.71 -20.45
N SER A 187 -39.65 -2.74 -21.73
CA SER A 187 -40.15 -3.72 -22.69
C SER A 187 -39.47 -5.09 -22.58
N LEU A 188 -38.40 -5.21 -21.80
CA LEU A 188 -37.72 -6.48 -21.54
C LEU A 188 -38.47 -7.29 -20.46
N ASP A 189 -38.32 -8.61 -20.46
CA ASP A 189 -38.86 -9.44 -19.38
C ASP A 189 -38.11 -9.18 -18.05
N ARG A 190 -38.78 -9.44 -16.92
CA ARG A 190 -38.23 -9.12 -15.60
C ARG A 190 -36.94 -9.87 -15.25
N ASN A 191 -36.76 -11.08 -15.76
CA ASN A 191 -35.56 -11.87 -15.47
C ASN A 191 -34.36 -11.26 -16.20
N LEU A 192 -34.53 -10.92 -17.47
CA LEU A 192 -33.50 -10.24 -18.26
C LEU A 192 -33.18 -8.84 -17.72
N GLN A 193 -34.19 -8.09 -17.27
CA GLN A 193 -33.96 -6.81 -16.60
C GLN A 193 -33.05 -6.97 -15.39
N GLN A 194 -33.35 -7.93 -14.50
CA GLN A 194 -32.52 -8.20 -13.32
C GLN A 194 -31.12 -8.67 -13.71
N GLU A 195 -30.99 -9.56 -14.68
CA GLU A 195 -29.69 -10.04 -15.16
C GLU A 195 -28.82 -8.91 -15.71
N LEU A 196 -29.40 -7.98 -16.48
CA LEU A 196 -28.67 -6.83 -17.03
C LEU A 196 -28.23 -5.86 -15.94
N ILE A 197 -29.08 -5.59 -14.95
CA ILE A 197 -28.74 -4.75 -13.80
C ILE A 197 -27.61 -5.40 -13.01
N ASP A 198 -27.76 -6.68 -12.64
CA ASP A 198 -26.75 -7.43 -11.90
C ASP A 198 -25.41 -7.46 -12.63
N THR A 199 -25.43 -7.63 -13.96
CA THR A 199 -24.22 -7.66 -14.79
C THR A 199 -23.60 -6.26 -14.95
N ALA A 200 -24.40 -5.20 -15.01
CA ALA A 200 -23.92 -3.82 -15.05
C ALA A 200 -23.27 -3.39 -13.72
N GLU A 201 -23.81 -3.87 -12.59
CA GLU A 201 -23.30 -3.59 -11.25
C GLU A 201 -22.07 -4.44 -10.91
N GLN A 202 -22.14 -5.76 -11.11
CA GLN A 202 -21.10 -6.70 -10.68
C GLN A 202 -20.01 -6.93 -11.74
N GLY A 203 -20.29 -6.55 -12.99
CA GLY A 203 -19.50 -6.92 -14.15
C GLY A 203 -19.69 -8.38 -14.55
N TYR A 204 -18.80 -8.86 -15.42
CA TYR A 204 -18.75 -10.25 -15.87
C TYR A 204 -17.31 -10.76 -15.79
N SER A 205 -17.16 -12.03 -15.45
CA SER A 205 -15.85 -12.69 -15.40
C SER A 205 -15.46 -13.22 -16.78
N PRO A 206 -14.15 -13.37 -17.09
CA PRO A 206 -13.70 -13.89 -18.39
C PRO A 206 -14.26 -15.27 -18.75
N ASP A 207 -14.58 -16.09 -17.76
CA ASP A 207 -15.22 -17.41 -17.87
C ASP A 207 -16.73 -17.35 -18.21
N LYS A 208 -17.37 -16.18 -18.09
CA LYS A 208 -18.80 -15.98 -18.36
C LYS A 208 -19.02 -15.10 -19.59
N LEU A 209 -18.49 -15.54 -20.73
CA LEU A 209 -18.61 -14.82 -22.00
C LEU A 209 -20.07 -14.59 -22.43
N GLU A 210 -20.99 -15.49 -22.08
CA GLU A 210 -22.42 -15.34 -22.37
C GLU A 210 -23.00 -14.04 -21.80
N LYS A 211 -22.65 -13.68 -20.57
CA LYS A 211 -23.09 -12.42 -19.95
C LYS A 211 -22.55 -11.19 -20.68
N ARG A 212 -21.32 -11.27 -21.22
CA ARG A 212 -20.73 -10.21 -22.04
C ARG A 212 -21.54 -10.02 -23.32
N GLU A 213 -21.87 -11.11 -24.00
CA GLU A 213 -22.64 -11.07 -25.24
C GLU A 213 -24.04 -10.50 -25.00
N VAL A 214 -24.76 -10.98 -23.97
CA VAL A 214 -26.08 -10.44 -23.60
C VAL A 214 -26.02 -8.95 -23.28
N LEU A 215 -25.04 -8.51 -22.48
CA LEU A 215 -24.87 -7.10 -22.13
C LEU A 215 -24.63 -6.24 -23.37
N TRP A 216 -23.77 -6.70 -24.29
CA TRP A 216 -23.49 -5.99 -25.52
C TRP A 216 -24.70 -5.94 -26.46
N GLU A 217 -25.39 -7.06 -26.67
CA GLU A 217 -26.60 -7.11 -27.50
C GLU A 217 -27.70 -6.20 -26.99
N LYS A 218 -27.88 -6.11 -25.67
CA LYS A 218 -28.94 -5.32 -25.03
C LYS A 218 -28.49 -3.91 -24.61
N ARG A 219 -27.30 -3.46 -25.00
CA ARG A 219 -26.73 -2.14 -24.62
C ARG A 219 -27.68 -0.96 -24.81
N HIS A 220 -28.47 -0.97 -25.89
CA HIS A 220 -29.39 0.13 -26.23
C HIS A 220 -30.59 0.27 -25.26
N TYR A 221 -30.86 -0.73 -24.43
CA TYR A 221 -31.86 -0.66 -23.35
C TYR A 221 -31.30 -0.01 -22.07
N LEU A 222 -29.97 0.11 -21.95
CA LEU A 222 -29.31 0.51 -20.72
C LEU A 222 -28.92 2.00 -20.65
N HIS A 223 -29.28 2.81 -21.65
CA HIS A 223 -28.90 4.23 -21.74
C HIS A 223 -29.22 5.04 -20.47
N ARG A 224 -30.30 4.70 -19.75
CA ARG A 224 -30.75 5.38 -18.53
C ARG A 224 -30.00 4.95 -17.26
N PHE A 225 -29.06 4.02 -17.36
CA PHE A 225 -28.26 3.51 -16.25
C PHE A 225 -26.81 3.98 -16.42
N PRO A 226 -26.42 5.10 -15.77
CA PRO A 226 -25.07 5.67 -15.96
C PRO A 226 -23.94 4.69 -15.64
N HIS A 227 -24.10 3.90 -14.58
CA HIS A 227 -23.11 2.93 -14.12
C HIS A 227 -22.86 1.76 -15.09
N ALA A 228 -23.75 1.53 -16.07
CA ALA A 228 -23.62 0.45 -17.03
C ALA A 228 -22.61 0.75 -18.16
N LEU A 229 -22.38 2.04 -18.48
CA LEU A 229 -21.53 2.44 -19.61
C LEU A 229 -20.13 1.82 -19.57
N PRO A 230 -19.36 1.87 -18.46
CA PRO A 230 -18.03 1.29 -18.43
C PRO A 230 -18.05 -0.21 -18.77
N LYS A 231 -19.04 -0.96 -18.26
CA LYS A 231 -19.18 -2.40 -18.48
C LYS A 231 -19.57 -2.70 -19.93
N ILE A 232 -20.39 -1.85 -20.55
CA ILE A 232 -20.75 -1.94 -21.97
C ILE A 232 -19.56 -1.66 -22.88
N LEU A 233 -18.77 -0.61 -22.59
CA LEU A 233 -17.54 -0.31 -23.33
C LEU A 233 -16.52 -1.44 -23.18
N HIS A 234 -16.47 -2.08 -22.00
CA HIS A 234 -15.69 -3.28 -21.79
C HIS A 234 -16.23 -4.46 -22.61
N ALA A 235 -17.55 -4.55 -22.83
CA ALA A 235 -18.17 -5.64 -23.59
C ALA A 235 -18.01 -5.51 -25.11
N ALA A 236 -17.60 -4.35 -25.61
CA ALA A 236 -17.37 -4.11 -27.03
C ALA A 236 -16.45 -5.17 -27.67
N HIS A 237 -16.91 -5.76 -28.77
CA HIS A 237 -16.20 -6.81 -29.50
C HIS A 237 -14.91 -6.32 -30.16
N SER A 238 -14.93 -5.09 -30.67
CA SER A 238 -13.80 -4.49 -31.37
C SER A 238 -13.77 -2.97 -31.17
N TRP A 239 -12.56 -2.41 -31.25
CA TRP A 239 -12.28 -0.97 -31.24
C TRP A 239 -11.64 -0.51 -32.56
N ASP A 240 -11.82 -1.30 -33.62
CA ASP A 240 -11.36 -0.97 -34.96
C ASP A 240 -12.06 0.30 -35.47
N TYR A 241 -11.43 0.97 -36.44
CA TYR A 241 -11.95 2.22 -36.99
C TYR A 241 -13.42 2.14 -37.44
N ALA A 242 -13.83 0.99 -38.00
CA ALA A 242 -15.21 0.76 -38.45
C ALA A 242 -16.25 0.81 -37.32
N CYS A 243 -15.87 0.47 -36.09
CA CYS A 243 -16.76 0.44 -34.92
C CYS A 243 -16.78 1.77 -34.15
N LEU A 244 -15.81 2.66 -34.38
CA LEU A 244 -15.65 3.88 -33.58
C LEU A 244 -16.84 4.83 -33.70
N ALA A 245 -17.49 4.90 -34.87
CA ALA A 245 -18.65 5.78 -35.06
C ALA A 245 -19.79 5.42 -34.08
N ASP A 246 -20.12 4.13 -34.01
CA ASP A 246 -21.18 3.63 -33.13
C ASP A 246 -20.79 3.74 -31.66
N LEU A 247 -19.54 3.42 -31.31
CA LEU A 247 -19.03 3.52 -29.94
C LEU A 247 -19.02 4.98 -29.44
N HIS A 248 -18.52 5.91 -30.25
CA HIS A 248 -18.48 7.33 -29.91
C HIS A 248 -19.88 7.93 -29.86
N ALA A 249 -20.80 7.50 -30.74
CA ALA A 249 -22.22 7.88 -30.66
C ALA A 249 -22.87 7.40 -29.36
N LEU A 250 -22.59 6.16 -28.95
CA LEU A 250 -23.07 5.56 -27.72
C LEU A 250 -22.61 6.36 -26.49
N ILE A 251 -21.33 6.74 -26.44
CA ILE A 251 -20.74 7.49 -25.32
C ILE A 251 -21.36 8.89 -25.21
N LYS A 252 -21.44 9.63 -26.32
CA LYS A 252 -21.94 11.02 -26.32
C LYS A 252 -23.44 11.14 -26.00
N SER A 253 -24.18 10.06 -26.22
CA SER A 253 -25.63 10.01 -25.97
C SER A 253 -26.00 9.27 -24.69
N TRP A 254 -25.01 8.77 -23.96
CA TRP A 254 -25.24 8.10 -22.68
C TRP A 254 -25.70 9.11 -21.62
N THR A 255 -26.51 8.64 -20.67
CA THR A 255 -26.83 9.47 -19.50
C THR A 255 -25.54 9.82 -18.77
N VAL A 256 -25.37 11.08 -18.39
CA VAL A 256 -24.15 11.59 -17.74
C VAL A 256 -23.81 10.77 -16.49
N LEU A 257 -22.55 10.35 -16.39
CA LEU A 257 -22.02 9.70 -15.20
C LEU A 257 -21.74 10.75 -14.12
N SER A 258 -21.92 10.37 -12.86
CA SER A 258 -21.37 11.18 -11.77
C SER A 258 -19.85 11.27 -11.89
N PRO A 259 -19.22 12.37 -11.42
CA PRO A 259 -17.77 12.54 -11.50
C PRO A 259 -16.98 11.35 -10.91
N VAL A 260 -17.48 10.76 -9.82
CA VAL A 260 -16.90 9.58 -9.18
C VAL A 260 -16.99 8.33 -10.06
N GLN A 261 -18.13 8.10 -10.72
CA GLN A 261 -18.29 6.96 -11.65
C GLN A 261 -17.40 7.14 -12.89
N ALA A 262 -17.22 8.38 -13.36
CA ALA A 262 -16.39 8.68 -14.51
C ALA A 262 -14.89 8.37 -14.28
N LEU A 263 -14.42 8.30 -13.03
CA LEU A 263 -13.05 7.85 -12.71
C LEU A 263 -12.78 6.42 -13.22
N GLU A 264 -13.79 5.56 -13.29
CA GLU A 264 -13.65 4.20 -13.84
C GLU A 264 -13.15 4.23 -15.29
N LEU A 265 -13.64 5.19 -16.08
CA LEU A 265 -13.28 5.34 -17.50
C LEU A 265 -11.85 5.85 -17.71
N LEU A 266 -11.14 6.22 -16.64
CA LEU A 266 -9.72 6.55 -16.68
C LEU A 266 -8.82 5.33 -16.43
N LEU A 267 -9.39 4.18 -16.03
CA LEU A 267 -8.63 2.95 -15.81
C LEU A 267 -7.90 2.49 -17.07
N PRO A 268 -6.74 1.79 -16.95
CA PRO A 268 -5.95 1.34 -18.10
C PRO A 268 -6.69 0.47 -19.13
N ARG A 269 -7.81 -0.15 -18.75
CA ARG A 269 -8.66 -0.95 -19.65
C ARG A 269 -9.49 -0.11 -20.64
N TYR A 270 -9.58 1.20 -20.43
CA TYR A 270 -10.24 2.15 -21.32
C TYR A 270 -9.18 3.08 -21.93
N PRO A 271 -8.46 2.63 -22.97
CA PRO A 271 -7.39 3.42 -23.58
C PRO A 271 -7.90 4.51 -24.53
N ASP A 272 -9.07 4.33 -25.16
CA ASP A 272 -9.62 5.22 -26.20
C ASP A 272 -9.68 6.69 -25.75
N LEU A 273 -9.16 7.56 -26.63
CA LEU A 273 -9.04 8.99 -26.33
C LEU A 273 -10.38 9.68 -26.11
N GLU A 274 -11.42 9.32 -26.86
CA GLU A 274 -12.74 9.96 -26.78
C GLU A 274 -13.48 9.54 -25.50
N VAL A 275 -13.36 8.27 -25.11
CA VAL A 275 -13.82 7.77 -23.79
C VAL A 275 -13.17 8.57 -22.67
N ARG A 276 -11.84 8.72 -22.70
CA ARG A 276 -11.09 9.46 -21.68
C ARG A 276 -11.44 10.94 -21.67
N ARG A 277 -11.62 11.55 -22.86
CA ARG A 277 -12.04 12.94 -23.00
C ARG A 277 -13.41 13.16 -22.36
N GLN A 278 -14.38 12.30 -22.66
CA GLN A 278 -15.72 12.39 -22.07
C GLN A 278 -15.69 12.19 -20.55
N ALA A 279 -14.87 11.26 -20.07
CA ALA A 279 -14.68 11.04 -18.63
C ALA A 279 -14.13 12.30 -17.94
N VAL A 280 -13.12 12.96 -18.53
CA VAL A 280 -12.57 14.22 -18.01
C VAL A 280 -13.62 15.33 -18.00
N GLU A 281 -14.47 15.43 -19.02
CA GLU A 281 -15.57 16.41 -19.03
C GLU A 281 -16.58 16.17 -17.89
N TRP A 282 -16.93 14.91 -17.63
CA TRP A 282 -17.82 14.58 -16.50
C TRP A 282 -17.14 14.82 -15.15
N ILE A 283 -15.85 14.53 -15.02
CA ILE A 283 -15.07 14.81 -13.80
C ILE A 283 -14.94 16.32 -13.56
N ALA A 284 -14.87 17.13 -14.62
CA ALA A 284 -14.74 18.59 -14.51
C ALA A 284 -15.96 19.26 -13.83
N ALA A 285 -17.09 18.56 -13.71
CA ALA A 285 -18.24 19.03 -12.94
C ALA A 285 -18.08 18.86 -11.41
N MET A 286 -17.04 18.16 -10.94
CA MET A 286 -16.75 17.96 -9.52
C MET A 286 -16.29 19.26 -8.86
N ALA A 287 -16.70 19.50 -7.62
CA ALA A 287 -16.20 20.62 -6.84
C ALA A 287 -14.71 20.43 -6.52
N ASN A 288 -13.93 21.53 -6.47
CA ASN A 288 -12.49 21.47 -6.21
C ASN A 288 -12.15 20.74 -4.90
N ASP A 289 -12.93 20.96 -3.83
CA ASP A 289 -12.71 20.35 -2.53
C ASP A 289 -12.91 18.83 -2.55
N GLU A 290 -13.85 18.35 -3.38
CA GLU A 290 -14.10 16.93 -3.59
C GLU A 290 -13.05 16.32 -4.53
N PHE A 291 -12.59 17.07 -5.54
CA PHE A 291 -11.55 16.62 -6.48
C PHE A 291 -10.22 16.33 -5.79
N VAL A 292 -9.84 17.15 -4.81
CA VAL A 292 -8.62 16.94 -4.02
C VAL A 292 -8.62 15.60 -3.28
N ASP A 293 -9.78 15.06 -2.89
CA ASP A 293 -9.85 13.75 -2.24
C ASP A 293 -9.46 12.60 -3.16
N TYR A 294 -9.68 12.76 -4.46
CA TYR A 294 -9.45 11.72 -5.47
C TYR A 294 -8.14 11.92 -6.24
N LEU A 295 -7.45 13.05 -6.03
CA LEU A 295 -6.15 13.30 -6.62
C LEU A 295 -5.09 12.42 -5.93
N PRO A 296 -4.44 11.51 -6.65
CA PRO A 296 -3.34 10.75 -6.07
C PRO A 296 -2.15 11.67 -5.83
N HIS A 297 -1.46 11.48 -4.70
CA HIS A 297 -0.19 12.14 -4.45
C HIS A 297 0.85 11.58 -5.41
N LEU A 298 1.12 12.30 -6.51
CA LEU A 298 2.15 11.91 -7.47
C LEU A 298 3.52 12.29 -6.87
N PRO A 299 4.45 11.34 -6.69
CA PRO A 299 5.81 11.69 -6.29
C PRO A 299 6.46 12.50 -7.42
N GLY A 300 6.84 13.74 -7.10
CA GLY A 300 7.74 14.54 -7.93
C GLY A 300 9.15 14.45 -7.34
N GLU A 301 10.08 13.81 -8.05
CA GLU A 301 11.49 14.07 -7.79
C GLU A 301 11.91 15.38 -8.46
N ALA A 302 12.76 16.12 -7.77
CA ALA A 302 13.33 17.41 -8.14
C ALA A 302 13.91 17.44 -9.58
N PRO A 303 14.11 18.65 -10.16
CA PRO A 303 14.45 18.79 -11.57
C PRO A 303 15.93 18.55 -11.80
N GLN A 304 16.31 17.38 -12.32
CA GLN A 304 17.56 17.19 -13.07
C GLN A 304 17.54 15.86 -13.82
N ASN A 305 17.97 15.88 -15.08
CA ASN A 305 18.05 14.73 -15.99
C ASN A 305 19.16 13.73 -15.63
N MET A 306 19.55 13.64 -14.36
CA MET A 306 20.52 12.66 -13.88
C MET A 306 20.11 12.28 -12.46
N ILE A 307 19.60 11.07 -12.28
CA ILE A 307 19.85 10.35 -11.04
C ILE A 307 21.37 10.28 -10.98
N ASP A 308 22.00 10.96 -10.00
CA ASP A 308 23.44 10.90 -9.83
C ASP A 308 23.85 9.43 -9.83
N ALA A 309 24.67 9.05 -10.81
CA ALA A 309 25.11 7.68 -11.07
C ALA A 309 26.05 7.12 -9.98
N GLN A 310 26.00 7.67 -8.77
CA GLN A 310 26.84 7.29 -7.65
C GLN A 310 26.01 6.57 -6.59
N GLU A 311 26.09 5.23 -6.69
CA GLU A 311 26.11 4.29 -5.56
C GLU A 311 24.81 3.94 -4.82
N THR A 312 23.64 3.93 -5.46
CA THR A 312 22.49 3.23 -4.85
C THR A 312 21.92 2.17 -5.78
N ALA A 313 21.87 0.93 -5.28
CA ALA A 313 21.27 -0.22 -5.92
C ALA A 313 19.89 0.13 -6.50
N CYS A 314 19.60 -0.38 -7.71
CA CYS A 314 18.29 -0.25 -8.38
C CYS A 314 17.14 -0.54 -7.40
N ASP A 315 16.52 0.51 -6.86
CA ASP A 315 15.27 0.38 -6.13
C ASP A 315 14.12 0.36 -7.16
N GLU A 316 13.27 -0.66 -7.13
CA GLU A 316 12.14 -0.84 -8.07
C GLU A 316 11.22 0.39 -8.12
N VAL A 317 11.15 1.13 -7.01
CA VAL A 317 10.39 2.39 -6.88
C VAL A 317 10.91 3.46 -7.84
N LEU A 318 12.22 3.63 -7.94
CA LEU A 318 12.85 4.63 -8.81
C LEU A 318 12.61 4.28 -10.29
N MET A 319 12.54 2.98 -10.62
CA MET A 319 12.32 2.51 -11.98
C MET A 319 10.90 2.79 -12.48
N ASN A 320 9.88 2.63 -11.63
CA ASN A 320 8.51 3.00 -11.96
C ASN A 320 8.32 4.52 -12.06
N GLN A 321 8.96 5.30 -11.18
CA GLN A 321 8.95 6.76 -11.25
C GLN A 321 9.57 7.28 -12.55
N ALA A 322 10.66 6.67 -13.03
CA ALA A 322 11.32 7.03 -14.27
C ALA A 322 10.39 6.97 -15.50
N ARG A 323 9.37 6.09 -15.50
CA ARG A 323 8.39 5.98 -16.58
C ARG A 323 7.57 7.25 -16.78
N TYR A 324 7.19 7.92 -15.69
CA TYR A 324 6.35 9.12 -15.72
C TYR A 324 7.15 10.41 -15.45
N HIS A 325 8.40 10.30 -15.01
CA HIS A 325 9.25 11.42 -14.60
C HIS A 325 9.26 12.57 -15.61
N ARG A 326 9.59 12.29 -16.89
CA ARG A 326 9.66 13.33 -17.93
C ARG A 326 8.31 14.05 -18.13
N ARG A 327 7.20 13.31 -18.10
CA ARG A 327 5.86 13.89 -18.23
C ARG A 327 5.54 14.78 -17.04
N ASN A 328 5.75 14.30 -15.82
CA ASN A 328 5.50 15.06 -14.60
C ASN A 328 6.37 16.33 -14.55
N GLN A 329 7.62 16.25 -15.01
CA GLN A 329 8.52 17.39 -15.12
C GLN A 329 8.00 18.44 -16.12
N LEU A 330 7.50 18.03 -17.28
CA LEU A 330 6.91 18.95 -18.26
C LEU A 330 5.65 19.63 -17.70
N MET A 331 4.80 18.88 -17.00
CA MET A 331 3.60 19.43 -16.34
C MET A 331 3.98 20.43 -15.25
N LEU A 332 4.98 20.12 -14.41
CA LEU A 332 5.47 21.03 -13.39
C LEU A 332 6.08 22.30 -13.99
N ARG A 333 6.88 22.18 -15.05
CA ARG A 333 7.44 23.35 -15.76
C ARG A 333 6.35 24.25 -16.33
N ALA A 334 5.33 23.65 -16.95
CA ALA A 334 4.19 24.40 -17.45
C ALA A 334 3.45 25.12 -16.31
N LEU A 335 3.23 24.44 -15.17
CA LEU A 335 2.61 25.05 -13.99
C LEU A 335 3.43 26.23 -13.45
N LEU A 336 4.74 26.07 -13.27
CA LEU A 336 5.63 27.13 -12.79
C LEU A 336 5.73 28.32 -13.76
N ALA A 337 5.51 28.09 -15.06
CA ALA A 337 5.48 29.14 -16.07
C ALA A 337 4.18 29.97 -16.02
N ILE A 338 3.06 29.39 -15.58
CA ILE A 338 1.75 30.06 -15.59
C ILE A 338 1.27 30.55 -14.21
N CYS A 339 1.82 30.02 -13.11
CA CYS A 339 1.30 30.30 -11.77
C CYS A 339 1.74 31.66 -11.17
N GLY A 340 2.58 32.41 -11.90
CA GLY A 340 3.03 33.74 -11.52
C GLY A 340 4.21 33.75 -10.54
N GLU A 341 4.95 34.87 -10.53
CA GLU A 341 6.23 34.98 -9.80
C GLU A 341 6.09 34.74 -8.28
N LYS A 342 4.99 35.21 -7.68
CA LYS A 342 4.76 35.05 -6.24
C LYS A 342 4.61 33.58 -5.83
N LEU A 343 3.81 32.81 -6.56
CA LEU A 343 3.58 31.40 -6.23
C LEU A 343 4.80 30.55 -6.57
N THR A 344 5.46 30.83 -7.70
CA THR A 344 6.75 30.21 -8.05
C THR A 344 7.80 30.47 -6.97
N GLY A 345 7.93 31.71 -6.49
CA GLY A 345 8.83 32.07 -5.39
C GLY A 345 8.54 31.29 -4.11
N ARG A 346 7.24 31.16 -3.75
CA ARG A 346 6.81 30.35 -2.60
C ARG A 346 7.18 28.88 -2.75
N PHE A 347 6.89 28.25 -3.90
CA PHE A 347 7.25 26.85 -4.15
C PHE A 347 8.76 26.61 -4.16
N LEU A 348 9.56 27.54 -4.68
CA LEU A 348 11.01 27.44 -4.63
C LEU A 348 11.52 27.52 -3.18
N SER A 349 11.03 28.46 -2.38
CA SER A 349 11.36 28.56 -0.95
C SER A 349 10.94 27.30 -0.19
N GLN A 350 9.73 26.77 -0.46
CA GLN A 350 9.24 25.52 0.13
C GLN A 350 10.14 24.33 -0.19
N ASN A 351 10.58 24.20 -1.46
CA ASN A 351 11.47 23.13 -1.89
C ASN A 351 12.86 23.23 -1.23
N ILE A 352 13.42 24.43 -1.13
CA ILE A 352 14.70 24.67 -0.44
C ILE A 352 14.59 24.31 1.05
N MET A 353 13.50 24.73 1.71
CA MET A 353 13.20 24.35 3.09
C MET A 353 13.17 22.82 3.26
N CYS A 354 12.40 22.11 2.43
CA CYS A 354 12.30 20.64 2.51
C CYS A 354 13.65 19.96 2.27
N LYS A 355 14.46 20.46 1.32
CA LYS A 355 15.82 19.96 1.06
C LYS A 355 16.72 20.11 2.29
N ARG A 356 16.73 21.30 2.92
CA ARG A 356 17.50 21.57 4.14
C ARG A 356 17.06 20.68 5.30
N LEU A 357 15.76 20.48 5.49
CA LEU A 357 15.25 19.57 6.52
C LEU A 357 15.71 18.12 6.28
N GLY A 358 15.78 17.68 5.02
CA GLY A 358 16.37 16.38 4.65
C GLY A 358 17.84 16.26 5.00
N GLU A 359 18.64 17.30 4.72
CA GLU A 359 20.06 17.36 5.10
C GLU A 359 20.23 17.31 6.63
N ILE A 360 19.43 18.08 7.37
CA ILE A 360 19.44 18.11 8.84
C ILE A 360 19.08 16.75 9.43
N ALA A 361 18.02 16.10 8.91
CA ALA A 361 17.61 14.78 9.38
C ALA A 361 18.73 13.74 9.20
N GLN A 362 19.43 13.78 8.05
CA GLN A 362 20.59 12.92 7.81
C GLN A 362 21.74 13.22 8.77
N SER A 363 22.05 14.49 9.03
CA SER A 363 23.07 14.89 10.01
C SER A 363 22.74 14.44 11.43
N VAL A 364 21.47 14.55 11.85
CA VAL A 364 20.99 14.04 13.15
C VAL A 364 21.15 12.53 13.24
N LYS A 365 20.86 11.80 12.16
CA LYS A 365 21.02 10.34 12.11
C LYS A 365 22.48 9.89 12.22
N LEU A 366 23.40 10.62 11.59
CA LEU A 366 24.84 10.32 11.64
C LEU A 366 25.51 10.78 12.95
N ALA A 367 24.90 11.71 13.68
CA ALA A 367 25.44 12.22 14.93
C ALA A 367 25.33 11.21 16.08
N LYS A 368 26.32 11.25 16.97
CA LYS A 368 26.26 10.54 18.26
C LYS A 368 25.09 11.03 19.09
N ASP A 369 24.46 10.14 19.85
CA ASP A 369 23.26 10.38 20.65
C ASP A 369 23.35 11.66 21.50
N SER A 370 24.49 11.91 22.15
CA SER A 370 24.73 13.09 22.99
C SER A 370 24.73 14.42 22.22
N HIS A 371 25.01 14.41 20.92
CA HIS A 371 25.13 15.60 20.08
C HIS A 371 23.92 15.82 19.15
N ARG A 372 23.02 14.83 19.02
CA ARG A 372 21.87 14.89 18.10
C ARG A 372 21.02 16.15 18.26
N LEU A 373 20.68 16.51 19.51
CA LEU A 373 19.86 17.69 19.79
C LEU A 373 20.57 19.00 19.45
N GLN A 374 21.89 19.06 19.64
CA GLN A 374 22.68 20.23 19.27
C GLN A 374 22.73 20.39 17.74
N VAL A 375 23.01 19.30 17.02
CA VAL A 375 23.03 19.26 15.55
C VAL A 375 21.68 19.68 14.97
N LEU A 376 20.57 19.17 15.54
CA LEU A 376 19.23 19.57 15.15
C LEU A 376 19.00 21.07 15.30
N LYS A 377 19.30 21.63 16.49
CA LYS A 377 19.06 23.05 16.78
C LYS A 377 19.88 23.96 15.87
N GLN A 378 21.16 23.65 15.70
CA GLN A 378 22.06 24.38 14.81
C GLN A 378 21.59 24.35 13.34
N GLY A 379 21.11 23.19 12.87
CA GLY A 379 20.53 23.07 11.54
C GLY A 379 19.25 23.91 11.38
N LEU A 380 18.36 23.86 12.37
CA LEU A 380 17.08 24.59 12.32
C LEU A 380 17.25 26.11 12.43
N GLU A 381 18.35 26.63 12.99
CA GLU A 381 18.66 28.06 12.96
C GLU A 381 18.88 28.58 11.53
N SER A 382 19.51 27.77 10.67
CA SER A 382 19.65 28.07 9.23
C SER A 382 18.30 28.11 8.52
N VAL A 383 17.42 27.14 8.82
CA VAL A 383 16.05 27.11 8.27
C VAL A 383 15.22 28.29 8.79
N ASN A 384 15.36 28.64 10.07
CA ASN A 384 14.69 29.79 10.65
C ASN A 384 15.09 31.10 9.94
N GLN A 385 16.38 31.31 9.70
CA GLN A 385 16.85 32.51 8.99
C GLN A 385 16.29 32.56 7.56
N MET A 386 16.30 31.43 6.84
CA MET A 386 15.71 31.33 5.50
C MET A 386 14.24 31.74 5.49
N LEU A 387 13.43 31.27 6.45
CA LEU A 387 12.00 31.57 6.51
C LEU A 387 11.72 33.02 6.93
N ILE A 388 12.63 33.66 7.66
CA ILE A 388 12.56 35.10 7.96
C ILE A 388 12.83 35.91 6.68
N ASP A 389 13.82 35.50 5.90
CA ASP A 389 14.21 36.21 4.67
C ASP A 389 13.19 35.99 3.53
N SER A 390 12.62 34.78 3.45
CA SER A 390 11.66 34.38 2.42
C SER A 390 10.61 33.43 2.98
N PRO A 391 9.52 33.98 3.55
CA PRO A 391 8.38 33.19 4.04
C PRO A 391 7.81 32.27 2.96
N THR A 392 7.32 31.12 3.40
CA THR A 392 6.71 30.13 2.49
C THR A 392 5.49 29.49 3.15
N VAL A 393 4.93 28.46 2.52
CA VAL A 393 3.81 27.67 3.05
C VAL A 393 4.29 26.25 3.33
N LEU A 394 3.67 25.56 4.29
CA LEU A 394 3.99 24.16 4.52
C LEU A 394 3.40 23.28 3.41
N PRO A 395 4.06 22.17 3.03
CA PRO A 395 3.48 21.19 2.09
C PRO A 395 2.13 20.64 2.57
N LEU A 396 1.92 20.60 3.89
CA LEU A 396 0.72 20.07 4.54
C LEU A 396 -0.55 20.90 4.26
N GLU A 397 -0.40 22.22 4.14
CA GLU A 397 -1.53 23.13 4.00
C GLU A 397 -1.10 24.39 3.24
N PRO A 398 -1.54 24.58 1.97
CA PRO A 398 -1.15 25.73 1.15
C PRO A 398 -1.60 27.09 1.71
N GLY A 399 -2.56 27.11 2.64
CA GLY A 399 -3.02 28.31 3.33
C GLY A 399 -2.21 28.68 4.57
N ALA A 400 -1.41 27.75 5.12
CA ALA A 400 -0.64 27.96 6.34
C ALA A 400 0.75 28.55 5.99
N GLU A 401 0.82 29.88 5.96
CA GLU A 401 2.09 30.60 5.83
C GLU A 401 2.97 30.37 7.07
N VAL A 402 4.27 30.25 6.85
CA VAL A 402 5.30 30.12 7.89
C VAL A 402 6.42 31.11 7.64
N THR A 403 6.79 31.82 8.70
CA THR A 403 7.77 32.92 8.69
C THR A 403 9.00 32.60 9.53
N GLY A 404 9.07 31.41 10.14
CA GLY A 404 10.18 31.02 11.01
C GLY A 404 10.02 29.66 11.66
N VAL A 405 10.96 29.32 12.54
CA VAL A 405 10.97 28.09 13.36
C VAL A 405 11.24 28.47 14.81
N VAL A 406 10.43 27.94 15.74
CA VAL A 406 10.65 28.07 17.18
C VAL A 406 11.66 27.01 17.63
N VAL A 407 12.92 27.20 17.25
CA VAL A 407 14.03 26.21 17.37
C VAL A 407 14.13 25.59 18.76
N ARG A 408 13.99 26.40 19.81
CA ARG A 408 14.09 25.93 21.21
C ARG A 408 13.08 24.84 21.59
N SER A 409 11.93 24.84 20.92
CA SER A 409 10.83 23.91 21.17
C SER A 409 10.82 22.68 20.24
N CYS A 410 11.77 22.63 19.28
CA CYS A 410 11.91 21.52 18.35
C CYS A 410 12.68 20.35 18.99
N ASN A 411 12.38 19.14 18.53
CA ASN A 411 13.01 17.91 19.01
C ASN A 411 13.04 16.85 17.88
N TYR A 412 13.43 15.62 18.18
CA TYR A 412 13.27 14.47 17.29
C TYR A 412 12.59 13.33 18.03
N PHE A 413 11.97 12.41 17.30
CA PHE A 413 11.38 11.20 17.86
C PHE A 413 12.44 10.09 17.94
N ASN A 414 12.46 9.35 19.05
CA ASN A 414 13.35 8.20 19.24
C ASN A 414 12.79 6.98 18.50
N SER A 415 12.92 6.96 17.18
CA SER A 415 12.59 5.83 16.32
C SER A 415 13.73 5.54 15.33
N ASN A 416 13.60 4.47 14.54
CA ASN A 416 14.65 4.02 13.62
C ASN A 416 15.12 5.11 12.61
N THR A 417 14.21 5.98 12.16
CA THR A 417 14.52 7.05 11.21
C THR A 417 14.75 8.42 11.84
N LEU A 418 14.67 8.52 13.18
CA LEU A 418 14.79 9.76 13.95
C LEU A 418 14.03 10.97 13.34
N PRO A 419 12.71 10.86 13.10
CA PRO A 419 11.91 11.94 12.51
C PRO A 419 12.04 13.25 13.30
N LEU A 420 12.12 14.37 12.61
CA LEU A 420 12.24 15.70 13.22
C LEU A 420 10.86 16.19 13.66
N LYS A 421 10.73 16.63 14.91
CA LYS A 421 9.58 17.34 15.45
C LYS A 421 9.86 18.84 15.39
N ILE A 422 9.17 19.55 14.49
CA ILE A 422 9.44 20.95 14.18
C ILE A 422 8.22 21.78 14.55
N ASN A 423 8.44 22.89 15.24
CA ASN A 423 7.43 23.89 15.53
C ASN A 423 7.71 25.13 14.68
N PHE A 424 6.97 25.29 13.58
CA PHE A 424 7.04 26.47 12.74
C PHE A 424 6.32 27.65 13.39
N ALA A 425 6.71 28.86 13.03
CA ALA A 425 6.01 30.09 13.40
C ALA A 425 5.20 30.57 12.19
N GLY A 426 3.88 30.61 12.32
CA GLY A 426 2.99 31.24 11.35
C GLY A 426 2.79 32.74 11.61
N PRO A 427 1.86 33.38 10.87
CA PRO A 427 1.40 34.74 11.16
C PRO A 427 1.01 34.88 12.63
N ASP A 428 1.30 36.04 13.23
CA ASP A 428 1.01 36.34 14.63
C ASP A 428 1.66 35.38 15.66
N LYS A 429 2.73 34.68 15.27
CA LYS A 429 3.49 33.73 16.11
C LYS A 429 2.69 32.51 16.55
N VAL A 430 1.64 32.15 15.81
CA VAL A 430 0.93 30.88 16.02
C VAL A 430 1.91 29.73 15.72
N ILE A 431 1.98 28.76 16.63
CA ILE A 431 2.85 27.58 16.46
C ILE A 431 2.15 26.59 15.54
N VAL A 432 2.82 26.21 14.46
CA VAL A 432 2.36 25.19 13.52
C VAL A 432 3.27 23.96 13.67
N PRO A 433 2.85 22.93 14.42
CA PRO A 433 3.68 21.76 14.66
C PRO A 433 3.61 20.77 13.49
N ALA A 434 4.76 20.24 13.10
CA ALA A 434 4.87 19.24 12.04
C ALA A 434 5.99 18.24 12.33
N ILE A 435 5.87 17.08 11.70
CA ILE A 435 6.88 16.03 11.71
C ILE A 435 7.52 15.99 10.32
N PHE A 436 8.85 16.08 10.25
CA PHE A 436 9.58 15.84 9.00
C PHE A 436 10.28 14.49 9.08
N LYS A 437 9.91 13.56 8.18
CA LYS A 437 10.45 12.20 8.14
C LYS A 437 11.42 12.06 6.97
N ALA A 438 12.60 11.51 7.22
CA ALA A 438 13.58 11.19 6.19
C ALA A 438 14.11 9.76 6.40
N GLY A 439 14.06 8.95 5.35
CA GLY A 439 14.45 7.53 5.36
C GLY A 439 13.28 6.55 5.18
N ASP A 440 12.03 7.01 5.24
CA ASP A 440 10.82 6.20 5.04
C ASP A 440 10.00 6.74 3.86
N ASP A 441 9.38 5.85 3.09
CA ASP A 441 8.48 6.24 2.00
C ASP A 441 7.07 6.55 2.53
N LEU A 442 6.71 7.84 2.52
CA LEU A 442 5.41 8.31 3.03
C LEU A 442 4.25 8.16 2.03
N GLN A 443 4.50 7.66 0.82
CA GLN A 443 3.43 7.50 -0.17
C GLN A 443 2.36 6.50 0.30
N GLN A 444 2.77 5.45 1.01
CA GLN A 444 1.83 4.47 1.59
C GLN A 444 0.96 5.10 2.69
N ASP A 445 1.57 5.85 3.60
CA ASP A 445 0.86 6.60 4.65
C ASP A 445 -0.14 7.58 4.07
N SER A 446 0.30 8.35 3.08
CA SER A 446 -0.52 9.36 2.40
C SER A 446 -1.72 8.73 1.70
N LEU A 447 -1.52 7.63 0.96
CA LEU A 447 -2.60 6.89 0.31
C LEU A 447 -3.56 6.27 1.34
N THR A 448 -3.03 5.70 2.42
CA THR A 448 -3.86 5.08 3.46
C THR A 448 -4.77 6.12 4.12
N ILE A 449 -4.23 7.27 4.49
CA ILE A 449 -5.03 8.35 5.06
C ILE A 449 -6.05 8.89 4.06
N GLN A 450 -5.70 9.03 2.78
CA GLN A 450 -6.65 9.40 1.73
C GLN A 450 -7.83 8.43 1.67
N MET A 451 -7.58 7.12 1.74
CA MET A 451 -8.64 6.10 1.76
C MET A 451 -9.51 6.21 3.02
N VAL A 452 -8.91 6.47 4.19
CA VAL A 452 -9.66 6.69 5.43
C VAL A 452 -10.54 7.94 5.32
N ARG A 453 -10.07 9.03 4.71
CA ARG A 453 -10.88 10.23 4.44
C ARG A 453 -12.06 9.94 3.52
N ILE A 454 -11.84 9.15 2.48
CA ILE A 454 -12.90 8.73 1.56
C ILE A 454 -13.95 7.89 2.29
N MET A 455 -13.54 6.94 3.13
CA MET A 455 -14.46 6.14 3.96
C MET A 455 -15.26 7.02 4.94
N ASP A 456 -14.60 7.98 5.59
CA ASP A 456 -15.26 8.93 6.50
C ASP A 456 -16.32 9.76 5.76
N LYS A 457 -16.01 10.26 4.56
CA LYS A 457 -16.98 10.95 3.71
C LYS A 457 -18.16 10.06 3.31
N MET A 458 -17.94 8.77 3.05
CA MET A 458 -19.03 7.82 2.79
C MET A 458 -19.94 7.66 4.01
N TRP A 459 -19.36 7.51 5.21
CA TRP A 459 -20.13 7.37 6.44
C TRP A 459 -20.93 8.64 6.78
N LEU A 460 -20.30 9.81 6.67
CA LEU A 460 -20.95 11.10 6.93
C LEU A 460 -22.12 11.36 5.96
N ARG A 461 -22.00 10.99 4.69
CA ARG A 461 -23.09 11.11 3.69
C ARG A 461 -24.32 10.26 4.04
N GLU A 462 -24.12 9.13 4.71
CA GLU A 462 -25.21 8.25 5.20
C GLU A 462 -25.65 8.62 6.64
N GLY A 463 -25.18 9.76 7.18
CA GLY A 463 -25.53 10.24 8.51
C GLY A 463 -24.83 9.49 9.66
N LEU A 464 -23.80 8.70 9.36
CA LEU A 464 -23.01 7.96 10.33
C LEU A 464 -21.71 8.70 10.63
N ASP A 465 -21.69 9.50 11.70
CA ASP A 465 -20.46 10.12 12.19
C ASP A 465 -19.70 9.17 13.11
N LEU A 466 -18.60 8.61 12.60
CA LEU A 466 -17.70 7.71 13.33
C LEU A 466 -16.56 8.46 14.04
N LYS A 467 -16.54 9.80 14.04
CA LYS A 467 -15.53 10.59 14.76
C LYS A 467 -14.10 10.25 14.31
N MET A 468 -13.90 10.06 13.01
CA MET A 468 -12.58 9.75 12.46
C MET A 468 -11.64 10.95 12.60
N VAL A 469 -10.38 10.69 12.93
CA VAL A 469 -9.31 11.70 12.93
C VAL A 469 -8.37 11.38 11.79
N THR A 470 -8.30 12.25 10.80
CA THR A 470 -7.31 12.15 9.72
C THR A 470 -6.34 13.32 9.81
N PHE A 471 -5.14 13.17 9.25
CA PHE A 471 -4.07 14.16 9.35
C PHE A 471 -3.32 14.24 8.03
N ASN A 472 -2.77 15.39 7.69
CA ASN A 472 -2.05 15.57 6.44
C ASN A 472 -0.72 14.82 6.46
N CYS A 473 -0.45 14.07 5.39
CA CYS A 473 0.80 13.37 5.16
C CYS A 473 1.18 13.59 3.70
N VAL A 474 2.23 14.38 3.47
CA VAL A 474 2.63 14.84 2.14
C VAL A 474 4.06 14.38 1.85
N PRO A 475 4.24 13.40 0.94
CA PRO A 475 5.54 13.04 0.41
C PRO A 475 6.14 14.25 -0.32
N THR A 476 7.37 14.63 0.02
CA THR A 476 8.06 15.78 -0.60
C THR A 476 9.20 15.37 -1.52
N ALA A 477 9.74 14.15 -1.36
CA ALA A 477 10.75 13.55 -2.22
C ALA A 477 10.84 12.03 -1.96
N TYR A 478 11.69 11.31 -2.69
CA TYR A 478 11.94 9.89 -2.42
C TYR A 478 12.41 9.67 -0.96
N LYS A 479 11.67 8.80 -0.25
CA LYS A 479 11.86 8.49 1.18
C LYS A 479 11.89 9.73 2.10
N ARG A 480 11.17 10.79 1.75
CA ARG A 480 11.08 12.03 2.54
C ARG A 480 9.70 12.66 2.47
N GLY A 481 9.27 13.27 3.56
CA GLY A 481 8.10 14.13 3.54
C GLY A 481 7.71 14.70 4.90
N MET A 482 6.54 15.31 4.93
CA MET A 482 6.04 16.02 6.10
C MET A 482 4.70 15.44 6.54
N ILE A 483 4.50 15.34 7.84
CA ILE A 483 3.29 14.83 8.49
C ILE A 483 2.80 15.87 9.49
N GLU A 484 1.50 16.12 9.51
CA GLU A 484 0.85 16.95 10.51
C GLU A 484 0.95 16.33 11.91
N LEU A 485 1.29 17.13 12.92
CA LEU A 485 1.30 16.67 14.30
C LEU A 485 -0.08 16.90 14.94
N VAL A 486 -0.83 15.82 15.16
CA VAL A 486 -2.13 15.89 15.83
C VAL A 486 -1.97 16.29 17.30
N SER A 487 -2.50 17.46 17.67
CA SER A 487 -2.45 17.99 19.03
C SER A 487 -3.30 17.17 20.02
N ASP A 488 -3.02 17.35 21.31
CA ASP A 488 -3.80 16.82 22.43
C ASP A 488 -4.00 15.30 22.35
N SER A 489 -2.97 14.59 21.88
CA SER A 489 -2.99 13.16 21.67
C SER A 489 -1.76 12.48 22.24
N GLU A 490 -1.93 11.24 22.68
CA GLU A 490 -0.85 10.40 23.21
C GLU A 490 -0.95 8.99 22.64
N THR A 491 0.18 8.29 22.51
CA THR A 491 0.17 6.89 22.10
C THR A 491 -0.43 6.02 23.21
N LEU A 492 -1.12 4.93 22.84
CA LEU A 492 -1.64 3.99 23.83
C LEU A 492 -0.52 3.40 24.69
N ARG A 493 0.69 3.23 24.13
CA ARG A 493 1.87 2.84 24.91
C ARG A 493 2.13 3.82 26.05
N LYS A 494 2.19 5.13 25.78
CA LYS A 494 2.48 6.13 26.80
C LYS A 494 1.42 6.13 27.90
N ILE A 495 0.16 5.96 27.53
CA ILE A 495 -0.97 5.83 28.48
C ILE A 495 -0.83 4.57 29.34
N GLN A 496 -0.57 3.41 28.71
CA GLN A 496 -0.45 2.13 29.41
C GLN A 496 0.77 2.10 30.33
N VAL A 497 1.90 2.69 29.93
CA VAL A 497 3.13 2.71 30.73
C VAL A 497 2.99 3.55 32.01
N GLU A 498 1.99 4.43 32.14
CA GLU A 498 1.66 5.06 33.44
C GLU A 498 1.37 4.00 34.53
N TRP A 499 0.97 2.79 34.15
CA TRP A 499 0.74 1.62 35.02
C TRP A 499 1.94 0.66 35.09
N GLY A 500 3.12 1.11 34.67
CA GLY A 500 4.33 0.31 34.54
C GLY A 500 4.37 -0.53 33.25
N VAL A 501 5.44 -1.30 33.08
CA VAL A 501 5.73 -2.06 31.83
C VAL A 501 4.63 -3.07 31.49
N THR A 502 3.87 -3.53 32.48
CA THR A 502 2.72 -4.44 32.31
C THR A 502 1.37 -3.77 32.13
N GLY A 503 1.31 -2.45 31.99
CA GLY A 503 0.05 -1.71 31.87
C GLY A 503 -0.80 -2.11 30.67
N SER A 504 -0.21 -2.68 29.61
CA SER A 504 -0.94 -3.24 28.45
C SER A 504 -1.81 -4.46 28.78
N PHE A 505 -1.62 -5.08 29.96
CA PHE A 505 -2.46 -6.15 30.48
C PHE A 505 -3.46 -5.67 31.54
N LYS A 506 -3.53 -4.36 31.80
CA LYS A 506 -4.50 -3.77 32.74
C LYS A 506 -5.69 -3.23 31.95
N ASP A 507 -6.85 -3.82 32.22
CA ASP A 507 -8.10 -3.52 31.50
C ASP A 507 -8.62 -2.09 31.71
N LYS A 508 -8.14 -1.38 32.74
CA LYS A 508 -8.64 -0.04 33.11
C LYS A 508 -7.78 1.12 32.64
N SER A 509 -6.60 0.85 32.09
CA SER A 509 -5.58 1.88 31.80
C SER A 509 -6.12 3.03 30.93
N ILE A 510 -6.81 2.70 29.84
CA ILE A 510 -7.41 3.69 28.92
C ILE A 510 -8.58 4.42 29.57
N ALA A 511 -9.48 3.71 30.26
CA ALA A 511 -10.67 4.30 30.89
C ALA A 511 -10.29 5.31 31.98
N GLU A 512 -9.31 4.98 32.82
CA GLU A 512 -8.84 5.87 33.88
C GLU A 512 -8.09 7.08 33.33
N TRP A 513 -7.32 6.93 32.26
CA TRP A 513 -6.73 8.07 31.56
C TRP A 513 -7.80 9.00 30.99
N LEU A 514 -8.83 8.46 30.34
CA LEU A 514 -9.95 9.26 29.83
C LEU A 514 -10.70 9.99 30.95
N ALA A 515 -10.92 9.34 32.09
CA ALA A 515 -11.55 9.96 33.26
C ALA A 515 -10.68 11.09 33.85
N LYS A 516 -9.35 10.93 33.84
CA LYS A 516 -8.41 11.97 34.27
C LYS A 516 -8.41 13.19 33.36
N GLN A 517 -8.52 12.98 32.04
CA GLN A 517 -8.58 14.09 31.06
C GLN A 517 -9.96 14.76 30.99
N ASN A 518 -11.02 14.06 31.42
CA ASN A 518 -12.40 14.52 31.33
C ASN A 518 -13.09 14.40 32.70
N PRO A 519 -12.84 15.34 33.64
CA PRO A 519 -13.27 15.20 35.04
C PRO A 519 -14.79 15.24 35.24
N SER A 520 -15.53 15.92 34.35
CA SER A 520 -16.99 15.94 34.45
C SER A 520 -17.60 14.68 33.83
N GLN A 521 -18.70 14.21 34.44
CA GLN A 521 -19.42 13.03 33.95
C GLN A 521 -19.88 13.18 32.49
N LEU A 522 -20.29 14.39 32.08
CA LEU A 522 -20.73 14.68 30.72
C LEU A 522 -19.56 14.64 29.72
N GLU A 523 -18.42 15.23 30.07
CA GLU A 523 -17.21 15.18 29.23
C GLU A 523 -16.69 13.75 29.09
N TYR A 524 -16.64 12.99 30.19
CA TYR A 524 -16.22 11.60 30.16
C TYR A 524 -17.14 10.75 29.27
N GLN A 525 -18.46 10.92 29.39
CA GLN A 525 -19.42 10.22 28.52
C GLN A 525 -19.23 10.57 27.04
N ARG A 526 -18.98 11.85 26.71
CA ARG A 526 -18.66 12.27 25.34
C ARG A 526 -17.34 11.66 24.85
N ALA A 527 -16.31 11.63 25.69
CA ALA A 527 -15.03 11.02 25.33
C ALA A 527 -15.16 9.51 25.09
N VAL A 528 -15.95 8.79 25.90
CA VAL A 528 -16.26 7.37 25.69
C VAL A 528 -17.07 7.13 24.41
N ASP A 529 -18.03 8.00 24.08
CA ASP A 529 -18.78 7.92 22.81
C ASP A 529 -17.85 8.15 21.60
N ASN A 530 -17.01 9.20 21.65
CA ASN A 530 -16.00 9.45 20.62
C ASN A 530 -15.04 8.26 20.46
N PHE A 531 -14.61 7.67 21.57
CA PHE A 531 -13.76 6.47 21.57
C PHE A 531 -14.45 5.30 20.89
N THR A 532 -15.70 5.02 21.26
CA THR A 532 -16.47 3.89 20.73
C THR A 532 -16.68 4.04 19.22
N ARG A 533 -17.04 5.23 18.76
CA ARG A 533 -17.27 5.55 17.34
C ARG A 533 -16.00 5.47 16.51
N SER A 534 -14.94 6.12 16.96
CA SER A 534 -13.65 6.16 16.25
C SER A 534 -12.97 4.80 16.24
N CYS A 535 -13.09 4.02 17.32
CA CYS A 535 -12.64 2.63 17.38
C CYS A 535 -13.42 1.75 16.38
N ALA A 536 -14.73 1.94 16.22
CA ALA A 536 -15.52 1.22 15.23
C ALA A 536 -15.08 1.55 13.79
N GLY A 537 -14.91 2.84 13.48
CA GLY A 537 -14.45 3.29 12.16
C GLY A 537 -13.05 2.78 11.81
N TYR A 538 -12.09 2.86 12.73
CA TYR A 538 -10.74 2.32 12.51
C TYR A 538 -10.70 0.79 12.48
N SER A 539 -11.58 0.09 13.20
CA SER A 539 -11.70 -1.38 13.10
C SER A 539 -12.12 -1.80 11.68
N VAL A 540 -13.08 -1.09 11.09
CA VAL A 540 -13.53 -1.32 9.71
C VAL A 540 -12.45 -0.92 8.70
N ALA A 541 -11.88 0.28 8.83
CA ALA A 541 -10.89 0.78 7.87
C ALA A 541 -9.61 -0.09 7.86
N THR A 542 -9.08 -0.45 9.03
CA THR A 542 -7.86 -1.29 9.13
C THR A 542 -8.07 -2.70 8.62
N TYR A 543 -9.27 -3.27 8.79
CA TYR A 543 -9.64 -4.56 8.22
C TYR A 543 -9.68 -4.49 6.68
N ILE A 544 -10.42 -3.55 6.11
CA ILE A 544 -10.59 -3.43 4.65
C ILE A 544 -9.24 -3.17 3.96
N LEU A 545 -8.43 -2.29 4.55
CA LEU A 545 -7.12 -1.90 4.02
C LEU A 545 -6.01 -2.89 4.37
N GLY A 546 -6.27 -3.90 5.21
CA GLY A 546 -5.28 -4.89 5.63
C GLY A 546 -4.05 -4.25 6.27
N ILE A 547 -4.25 -3.26 7.15
CA ILE A 547 -3.16 -2.54 7.80
C ILE A 547 -2.51 -3.47 8.83
N CYS A 548 -1.22 -3.76 8.62
CA CYS A 548 -0.42 -4.65 9.45
C CYS A 548 0.35 -3.90 10.55
N ASP A 549 1.07 -4.64 11.41
CA ASP A 549 1.99 -4.07 12.40
C ASP A 549 1.32 -3.06 13.36
N ARG A 550 0.08 -3.37 13.74
CA ARG A 550 -0.71 -2.54 14.67
C ARG A 550 -0.32 -2.88 16.10
N HIS A 551 0.49 -2.01 16.70
CA HIS A 551 0.88 -2.05 18.10
C HIS A 551 0.49 -0.75 18.83
N ASN A 552 0.58 -0.74 20.16
CA ASN A 552 0.19 0.39 21.02
C ASN A 552 0.99 1.69 20.80
N ASP A 553 2.18 1.64 20.19
CA ASP A 553 2.86 2.85 19.71
C ASP A 553 2.23 3.47 18.44
N ASN A 554 1.54 2.67 17.62
CA ASN A 554 0.94 3.10 16.35
C ASN A 554 -0.55 3.43 16.46
N ILE A 555 -1.08 3.42 17.69
CA ILE A 555 -2.45 3.79 18.00
C ILE A 555 -2.39 4.94 19.00
N MET A 556 -3.07 6.02 18.67
CA MET A 556 -3.11 7.25 19.44
C MET A 556 -4.53 7.53 19.93
N LEU A 557 -4.62 8.26 21.03
CA LEU A 557 -5.87 8.67 21.65
C LEU A 557 -5.81 10.16 21.98
N LYS A 558 -6.78 10.92 21.48
CA LYS A 558 -6.96 12.33 21.87
C LYS A 558 -7.57 12.43 23.27
N THR A 559 -7.28 13.51 23.99
CA THR A 559 -7.92 13.82 25.29
C THR A 559 -9.45 13.87 25.18
N SER A 560 -9.97 14.28 24.02
CA SER A 560 -11.39 14.28 23.68
C SER A 560 -11.99 12.89 23.38
N GLY A 561 -11.21 11.81 23.51
CA GLY A 561 -11.65 10.43 23.33
C GLY A 561 -11.51 9.86 21.92
N HIS A 562 -11.04 10.63 20.94
CA HIS A 562 -10.93 10.14 19.57
C HIS A 562 -9.71 9.22 19.41
N LEU A 563 -9.93 7.96 19.05
CA LEU A 563 -8.90 6.97 18.74
C LEU A 563 -8.52 7.06 17.26
N PHE A 564 -7.23 7.01 16.96
CA PHE A 564 -6.75 6.98 15.58
C PHE A 564 -5.44 6.22 15.42
N HIS A 565 -5.18 5.77 14.21
CA HIS A 565 -3.99 4.99 13.87
C HIS A 565 -2.98 5.88 13.13
N ILE A 566 -1.68 5.60 13.31
CA ILE A 566 -0.56 6.28 12.64
C ILE A 566 0.44 5.25 12.09
N ASP A 567 1.38 5.69 11.25
CA ASP A 567 2.47 4.88 10.71
C ASP A 567 1.97 3.65 9.93
N PHE A 568 1.54 3.86 8.68
CA PHE A 568 0.88 2.86 7.82
C PHE A 568 1.84 2.19 6.82
N GLY A 569 3.15 2.21 7.07
CA GLY A 569 4.17 1.67 6.17
C GLY A 569 4.10 0.17 5.85
N LYS A 570 3.02 -0.52 6.23
CA LYS A 570 2.64 -1.89 5.81
C LYS A 570 1.12 -2.00 5.74
N PHE A 571 0.57 -2.15 4.54
CA PHE A 571 -0.86 -2.25 4.28
C PHE A 571 -1.13 -3.21 3.12
N LEU A 572 -2.40 -3.58 2.92
CA LEU A 572 -2.88 -4.49 1.86
C LEU A 572 -2.39 -5.94 2.00
N GLY A 573 -2.16 -6.40 3.24
CA GLY A 573 -1.87 -7.82 3.50
C GLY A 573 -0.43 -8.25 3.22
N ASP A 574 0.50 -7.30 3.08
CA ASP A 574 1.96 -7.52 3.12
C ASP A 574 2.41 -7.94 4.54
N ALA A 575 1.88 -9.07 4.99
CA ALA A 575 2.04 -9.57 6.33
C ALA A 575 3.47 -10.08 6.52
N GLN A 576 4.14 -9.60 7.57
CA GLN A 576 5.43 -10.18 7.96
C GLN A 576 5.28 -11.67 8.24
N MET A 577 6.02 -12.46 7.47
CA MET A 577 6.23 -13.87 7.71
C MET A 577 7.38 -14.03 8.70
N PHE A 578 7.15 -14.72 9.82
CA PHE A 578 8.23 -15.17 10.69
C PHE A 578 8.44 -16.67 10.42
N GLY A 579 9.38 -16.99 9.53
CA GLY A 579 9.45 -18.32 8.91
C GLY A 579 8.22 -18.60 8.02
N ASN A 580 7.58 -19.77 8.17
CA ASN A 580 6.36 -20.13 7.42
C ASN A 580 5.05 -19.63 8.07
N PHE A 581 5.11 -18.81 9.13
CA PHE A 581 3.92 -18.38 9.88
C PHE A 581 3.66 -16.87 9.73
N LYS A 582 2.40 -16.51 9.43
CA LYS A 582 1.93 -15.11 9.45
C LYS A 582 1.94 -14.57 10.88
N ARG A 583 2.66 -13.46 11.10
CA ARG A 583 2.78 -12.76 12.38
C ARG A 583 1.47 -12.06 12.78
N ASP A 584 0.74 -11.51 11.82
CA ASP A 584 -0.58 -10.89 12.04
C ASP A 584 -1.70 -11.91 11.78
N ARG A 585 -2.34 -12.38 12.87
CA ARG A 585 -3.44 -13.36 12.83
C ARG A 585 -4.81 -12.78 13.17
N THR A 586 -4.87 -11.58 13.75
CA THR A 586 -6.13 -10.94 14.12
C THR A 586 -6.64 -10.07 12.97
N PRO A 587 -7.94 -10.10 12.63
CA PRO A 587 -8.53 -9.27 11.57
C PRO A 587 -8.27 -7.76 11.76
N PHE A 588 -8.31 -7.30 13.00
CA PHE A 588 -7.94 -5.94 13.42
C PHE A 588 -7.62 -5.93 14.92
N VAL A 589 -7.14 -4.80 15.44
CA VAL A 589 -6.78 -4.65 16.85
C VAL A 589 -8.00 -4.24 17.67
N LEU A 590 -8.34 -5.07 18.65
CA LEU A 590 -9.34 -4.77 19.67
C LEU A 590 -8.94 -5.46 20.98
N THR A 591 -8.34 -4.71 21.90
CA THR A 591 -7.78 -5.24 23.16
C THR A 591 -8.79 -5.17 24.31
N SER A 592 -8.50 -5.87 25.43
CA SER A 592 -9.43 -5.94 26.57
C SER A 592 -9.63 -4.59 27.26
N ASP A 593 -8.61 -3.73 27.28
CA ASP A 593 -8.71 -2.35 27.78
C ASP A 593 -9.57 -1.44 26.89
N MET A 594 -9.52 -1.62 25.56
CA MET A 594 -10.47 -0.96 24.64
C MET A 594 -11.89 -1.46 24.87
N ALA A 595 -12.06 -2.78 25.03
CA ALA A 595 -13.36 -3.39 25.30
C ALA A 595 -13.95 -2.91 26.63
N TYR A 596 -13.12 -2.71 27.66
CA TYR A 596 -13.54 -2.17 28.94
C TYR A 596 -14.15 -0.77 28.81
N VAL A 597 -13.53 0.12 28.01
CA VAL A 597 -14.05 1.46 27.71
C VAL A 597 -15.41 1.37 27.01
N ILE A 598 -15.52 0.53 25.97
CA ILE A 598 -16.76 0.34 25.19
C ILE A 598 -17.89 -0.22 26.06
N ASN A 599 -17.59 -1.22 26.88
CA ASN A 599 -18.54 -1.85 27.78
C ASN A 599 -19.01 -0.89 28.90
N GLY A 600 -18.15 0.05 29.29
CA GLY A 600 -18.27 0.79 30.54
C GLY A 600 -18.02 -0.07 31.78
N GLY A 601 -17.19 -1.12 31.66
CA GLY A 601 -16.91 -2.08 32.72
C GLY A 601 -16.43 -3.45 32.21
N ASP A 602 -16.27 -4.40 33.13
CA ASP A 602 -15.66 -5.72 32.85
C ASP A 602 -16.57 -6.68 32.06
N ARG A 603 -17.89 -6.45 32.06
CA ARG A 603 -18.87 -7.37 31.45
C ARG A 603 -19.41 -6.79 30.14
N PRO A 604 -19.63 -7.64 29.12
CA PRO A 604 -20.35 -7.23 27.91
C PRO A 604 -21.68 -6.58 28.29
N SER A 605 -21.93 -5.39 27.76
CA SER A 605 -23.13 -4.61 28.01
C SER A 605 -23.87 -4.30 26.71
N ALA A 606 -25.06 -3.70 26.80
CA ALA A 606 -25.79 -3.23 25.62
C ALA A 606 -24.95 -2.27 24.74
N LYS A 607 -23.97 -1.57 25.32
CA LYS A 607 -23.03 -0.70 24.59
C LYS A 607 -22.12 -1.49 23.66
N PHE A 608 -21.76 -2.72 24.03
CA PHE A 608 -20.97 -3.58 23.16
C PHE A 608 -21.74 -3.99 21.91
N HIS A 609 -23.03 -4.30 22.06
CA HIS A 609 -23.88 -4.56 20.90
C HIS A 609 -24.00 -3.34 19.99
N GLN A 610 -24.14 -2.14 20.56
CA GLN A 610 -24.12 -0.89 19.79
C GLN A 610 -22.79 -0.71 19.03
N PHE A 611 -21.65 -1.04 19.64
CA PHE A 611 -20.35 -1.03 18.95
C PHE A 611 -20.30 -2.02 17.77
N VAL A 612 -20.83 -3.23 17.96
CA VAL A 612 -20.93 -4.24 16.88
C VAL A 612 -21.84 -3.72 15.76
N ASP A 613 -22.99 -3.14 16.10
CA ASP A 613 -23.93 -2.58 15.12
C ASP A 613 -23.30 -1.41 14.34
N LEU A 614 -22.55 -0.53 14.99
CA LEU A 614 -21.79 0.55 14.36
C LEU A 614 -20.78 -0.01 13.35
N CYS A 615 -19.99 -1.01 13.76
CA CYS A 615 -19.03 -1.70 12.89
C CYS A 615 -19.71 -2.32 11.65
N CYS A 616 -20.79 -3.08 11.86
CA CYS A 616 -21.51 -3.75 10.78
C CYS A 616 -22.16 -2.75 9.82
N THR A 617 -22.72 -1.66 10.34
CA THR A 617 -23.32 -0.59 9.53
C THR A 617 -22.25 0.13 8.72
N ALA A 618 -21.15 0.54 9.35
CA ALA A 618 -20.02 1.18 8.70
C ALA A 618 -19.41 0.29 7.59
N PHE A 619 -19.24 -1.00 7.85
CA PHE A 619 -18.74 -1.96 6.87
C PHE A 619 -19.68 -2.08 5.67
N ASN A 620 -20.98 -2.22 5.88
CA ASN A 620 -21.96 -2.31 4.80
C ASN A 620 -22.08 -1.03 3.96
N ILE A 621 -21.92 0.16 4.57
CA ILE A 621 -21.84 1.43 3.83
C ILE A 621 -20.65 1.41 2.87
N VAL A 622 -19.47 1.01 3.33
CA VAL A 622 -18.28 0.95 2.47
C VAL A 622 -18.44 -0.11 1.36
N ARG A 623 -19.05 -1.26 1.68
CA ARG A 623 -19.36 -2.32 0.68
C ARG A 623 -20.27 -1.83 -0.44
N ARG A 624 -21.27 -1.00 -0.14
CA ARG A 624 -22.16 -0.39 -1.15
C ARG A 624 -21.38 0.49 -2.14
N HIS A 625 -20.26 1.08 -1.70
CA HIS A 625 -19.41 1.94 -2.51
C HIS A 625 -18.06 1.29 -2.87
N SER A 626 -17.99 -0.04 -2.92
CA SER A 626 -16.76 -0.80 -3.19
C SER A 626 -16.06 -0.40 -4.48
N ASP A 627 -16.84 -0.09 -5.53
CA ASP A 627 -16.32 0.28 -6.84
C ASP A 627 -15.41 1.50 -6.79
N LEU A 628 -15.78 2.54 -6.03
CA LEU A 628 -14.95 3.73 -5.88
C LEU A 628 -13.59 3.38 -5.24
N LEU A 629 -13.59 2.61 -4.15
CA LEU A 629 -12.34 2.19 -3.50
C LEU A 629 -11.48 1.35 -4.45
N LEU A 630 -12.08 0.37 -5.13
CA LEU A 630 -11.37 -0.52 -6.05
C LEU A 630 -10.84 0.24 -7.27
N HIS A 631 -11.58 1.20 -7.82
CA HIS A 631 -11.12 2.05 -8.92
C HIS A 631 -9.97 2.95 -8.50
N MET A 632 -10.04 3.56 -7.31
CA MET A 632 -8.94 4.35 -6.77
C MET A 632 -7.66 3.51 -6.60
N PHE A 633 -7.75 2.33 -5.99
CA PHE A 633 -6.60 1.42 -5.90
C PHE A 633 -6.10 0.96 -7.28
N ALA A 634 -7.00 0.66 -8.22
CA ALA A 634 -6.65 0.26 -9.57
C ALA A 634 -5.99 1.37 -10.39
N LEU A 635 -6.31 2.64 -10.15
CA LEU A 635 -5.57 3.78 -10.72
C LEU A 635 -4.16 3.87 -10.09
N MET A 636 -4.06 3.60 -8.79
CA MET A 636 -2.81 3.67 -8.03
C MET A 636 -1.83 2.53 -8.28
N THR A 637 -2.25 1.39 -8.86
CA THR A 637 -1.30 0.30 -9.21
C THR A 637 -0.21 0.76 -10.17
N THR A 638 -0.46 1.82 -10.93
CA THR A 638 0.50 2.38 -11.89
C THR A 638 1.45 3.41 -11.27
N SER A 639 1.25 3.79 -10.00
CA SER A 639 2.02 4.84 -9.32
C SER A 639 3.44 4.42 -8.93
N GLY A 640 3.70 3.11 -8.80
CA GLY A 640 4.97 2.59 -8.29
C GLY A 640 5.11 2.64 -6.77
N ILE A 641 4.04 2.96 -6.02
CA ILE A 641 4.02 2.87 -4.55
C ILE A 641 4.22 1.41 -4.15
N PRO A 642 5.22 1.09 -3.30
CA PRO A 642 5.43 -0.28 -2.82
C PRO A 642 4.15 -0.85 -2.18
N GLY A 643 3.85 -2.12 -2.43
CA GLY A 643 2.66 -2.78 -1.87
C GLY A 643 1.33 -2.47 -2.57
N VAL A 644 1.26 -1.47 -3.46
CA VAL A 644 0.05 -1.16 -4.24
C VAL A 644 0.10 -1.87 -5.59
N THR A 645 -0.22 -3.17 -5.59
CA THR A 645 -0.22 -4.02 -6.78
C THR A 645 -1.63 -4.48 -7.16
N VAL A 646 -1.77 -5.20 -8.27
CA VAL A 646 -3.05 -5.81 -8.69
C VAL A 646 -3.54 -6.81 -7.63
N GLU A 647 -2.63 -7.56 -7.02
CA GLU A 647 -2.90 -8.49 -5.91
C GLU A 647 -3.48 -7.75 -4.70
N ALA A 648 -2.97 -6.56 -4.41
CA ALA A 648 -3.46 -5.71 -3.34
C ALA A 648 -4.88 -5.19 -3.61
N VAL A 649 -5.21 -4.85 -4.86
CA VAL A 649 -6.60 -4.53 -5.26
C VAL A 649 -7.51 -5.74 -5.04
N ASN A 650 -7.05 -6.95 -5.40
CA ASN A 650 -7.79 -8.19 -5.17
C ASN A 650 -7.97 -8.50 -3.68
N TYR A 651 -6.97 -8.17 -2.84
CA TYR A 651 -7.10 -8.28 -1.39
C TYR A 651 -8.26 -7.43 -0.87
N VAL A 652 -8.30 -6.13 -1.24
CA VAL A 652 -9.37 -5.21 -0.83
C VAL A 652 -10.72 -5.70 -1.33
N ARG A 653 -10.79 -6.15 -2.59
CA ARG A 653 -12.01 -6.74 -3.15
C ARG A 653 -12.51 -7.91 -2.32
N ASN A 654 -11.62 -8.82 -1.93
CA ASN A 654 -11.98 -9.98 -1.12
C ASN A 654 -12.39 -9.58 0.30
N ALA A 655 -11.72 -8.58 0.91
CA ALA A 655 -12.06 -8.05 2.24
C ALA A 655 -13.46 -7.42 2.28
N LEU A 656 -13.98 -6.92 1.15
CA LEU A 656 -15.32 -6.35 1.05
C LEU A 656 -16.43 -7.41 0.91
N LEU A 657 -16.10 -8.71 0.83
CA LEU A 657 -17.07 -9.81 0.76
C LEU A 657 -18.13 -9.62 -0.35
N PRO A 658 -17.75 -9.51 -1.63
CA PRO A 658 -18.65 -9.13 -2.73
C PRO A 658 -19.76 -10.16 -2.99
N GLY A 659 -19.57 -11.42 -2.59
CA GLY A 659 -20.57 -12.48 -2.75
C GLY A 659 -21.56 -12.63 -1.58
N GLN A 660 -21.47 -11.79 -0.55
CA GLN A 660 -22.35 -11.88 0.63
C GLN A 660 -23.43 -10.80 0.60
N SER A 661 -24.62 -11.09 1.11
CA SER A 661 -25.65 -10.09 1.40
C SER A 661 -25.27 -9.22 2.61
N ASN A 662 -25.95 -8.09 2.83
CA ASN A 662 -25.70 -7.21 3.97
C ASN A 662 -25.81 -7.92 5.35
N PRO A 663 -26.82 -8.79 5.58
CA PRO A 663 -26.90 -9.56 6.83
C PRO A 663 -25.77 -10.59 6.99
N GLU A 664 -25.39 -11.29 5.92
CA GLU A 664 -24.30 -12.28 5.95
C GLU A 664 -22.94 -11.62 6.22
N ALA A 665 -22.68 -10.50 5.57
CA ALA A 665 -21.46 -9.72 5.79
C ALA A 665 -21.40 -9.13 7.20
N ALA A 666 -22.53 -8.67 7.75
CA ALA A 666 -22.61 -8.21 9.13
C ALA A 666 -22.32 -9.35 10.12
N ALA A 667 -22.89 -10.53 9.92
CA ALA A 667 -22.63 -11.71 10.76
C ALA A 667 -21.15 -12.15 10.68
N THR A 668 -20.56 -12.11 9.47
CA THR A 668 -19.14 -12.39 9.24
C THR A 668 -18.25 -11.39 9.98
N PHE A 669 -18.56 -10.09 9.91
CA PHE A 669 -17.80 -9.05 10.61
C PHE A 669 -17.95 -9.16 12.14
N ALA A 670 -19.16 -9.41 12.66
CA ALA A 670 -19.39 -9.65 14.09
C ALA A 670 -18.58 -10.83 14.62
N LYS A 671 -18.45 -11.90 13.83
CA LYS A 671 -17.55 -13.03 14.17
C LYS A 671 -16.08 -12.59 14.25
N MET A 672 -15.62 -11.70 13.36
CA MET A 672 -14.26 -11.15 13.42
C MET A 672 -14.02 -10.31 14.67
N ILE A 673 -15.00 -9.54 15.13
CA ILE A 673 -14.94 -8.80 16.41
C ILE A 673 -14.69 -9.77 17.57
N HIS A 674 -15.46 -10.87 17.63
CA HIS A 674 -15.28 -11.88 18.68
C HIS A 674 -13.92 -12.59 18.63
N ILE A 675 -13.38 -12.85 17.44
CA ILE A 675 -12.04 -13.42 17.26
C ILE A 675 -10.97 -12.46 17.76
N SER A 676 -11.08 -11.17 17.41
CA SER A 676 -10.12 -10.13 17.78
C SER A 676 -10.06 -9.94 19.30
N LEU A 677 -11.22 -9.91 19.97
CA LEU A 677 -11.31 -9.81 21.45
C LEU A 677 -10.67 -10.98 22.20
N LYS A 678 -10.80 -12.20 21.68
CA LYS A 678 -10.25 -13.40 22.34
C LYS A 678 -8.75 -13.56 22.12
N SER A 679 -8.13 -12.71 21.30
CA SER A 679 -6.72 -12.82 20.97
C SER A 679 -5.83 -12.18 22.04
N TRP A 680 -5.19 -13.01 22.85
CA TRP A 680 -4.13 -12.56 23.76
C TRP A 680 -2.85 -12.10 23.03
N PHE A 681 -2.68 -12.46 21.75
CA PHE A 681 -1.49 -12.16 20.96
C PHE A 681 -1.26 -10.65 20.80
N THR A 682 -2.34 -9.86 20.70
CA THR A 682 -2.27 -8.41 20.52
C THR A 682 -1.68 -7.72 21.75
N GLN A 683 -2.14 -8.07 22.95
CA GLN A 683 -1.61 -7.52 24.21
C GLN A 683 -0.17 -7.97 24.46
N PHE A 684 0.17 -9.20 24.07
CA PHE A 684 1.54 -9.69 24.11
C PHE A 684 2.47 -8.92 23.16
N ASN A 685 2.01 -8.63 21.94
CA ASN A 685 2.76 -7.78 21.01
C ASN A 685 2.98 -6.38 21.61
N PHE A 686 1.95 -5.76 22.18
CA PHE A 686 2.06 -4.46 22.86
C PHE A 686 3.10 -4.48 23.99
N PHE A 687 3.12 -5.55 24.78
CA PHE A 687 4.12 -5.73 25.83
C PHE A 687 5.55 -5.87 25.30
N LEU A 688 5.75 -6.61 24.21
CA LEU A 688 7.07 -6.71 23.55
C LEU A 688 7.56 -5.36 23.03
N HIS A 689 6.67 -4.56 22.42
CA HIS A 689 6.98 -3.21 21.98
C HIS A 689 7.35 -2.31 23.18
N ASN A 690 6.64 -2.42 24.31
CA ASN A 690 6.98 -1.69 25.54
C ASN A 690 8.42 -1.96 26.00
N ILE A 691 8.85 -3.23 25.98
CA ILE A 691 10.20 -3.66 26.37
C ILE A 691 11.25 -3.19 25.35
N ALA A 692 11.00 -3.36 24.05
CA ALA A 692 11.95 -2.98 23.01
C ALA A 692 12.30 -1.49 23.07
N GLN A 693 11.30 -0.63 23.29
CA GLN A 693 11.50 0.81 23.45
C GLN A 693 12.23 1.20 24.74
N MET A 694 12.12 0.41 25.82
CA MET A 694 12.97 0.61 27.00
C MET A 694 14.43 0.28 26.72
N LYS A 695 14.73 -0.73 25.88
CA LYS A 695 16.11 -1.00 25.44
C LYS A 695 16.71 0.18 24.69
N PHE A 696 15.96 0.79 23.76
CA PHE A 696 16.40 2.03 23.08
C PHE A 696 16.58 3.23 24.02
N SER A 697 15.96 3.22 25.20
CA SER A 697 16.09 4.29 26.20
C SER A 697 17.12 3.98 27.31
N ALA A 698 17.56 2.72 27.43
CA ALA A 698 18.33 2.21 28.58
C ALA A 698 19.57 1.40 28.15
N GLU A 699 20.19 1.72 27.00
CA GLU A 699 21.54 1.23 26.66
C GLU A 699 22.61 1.97 27.48
N THR A 700 22.48 1.84 28.79
CA THR A 700 23.57 1.91 29.77
C THR A 700 23.41 0.68 30.68
N GLY A 701 23.94 -0.47 30.24
CA GLY A 701 24.15 -1.66 31.09
C GLY A 701 23.59 -2.98 30.55
N ASP A 702 24.48 -3.84 30.03
CA ASP A 702 24.38 -5.30 29.82
C ASP A 702 22.97 -5.94 29.75
N GLY A 703 22.43 -6.05 28.53
CA GLY A 703 21.13 -6.70 28.24
C GLY A 703 21.06 -8.22 28.48
N GLU A 704 22.12 -8.83 29.01
CA GLU A 704 22.20 -10.27 29.26
C GLU A 704 21.53 -10.70 30.58
N LEU A 705 21.39 -9.79 31.55
CA LEU A 705 20.85 -10.09 32.89
C LEU A 705 19.32 -10.23 32.94
N LEU A 706 18.82 -11.33 33.52
CA LEU A 706 17.40 -11.52 33.81
C LEU A 706 16.95 -10.49 34.84
N SER A 707 15.75 -9.92 34.69
CA SER A 707 15.22 -8.81 35.49
C SER A 707 15.15 -9.10 37.00
N PHE A 708 15.13 -10.39 37.35
CA PHE A 708 15.04 -10.92 38.72
C PHE A 708 16.38 -11.46 39.25
N ILE A 709 17.49 -11.23 38.54
CA ILE A 709 18.82 -11.70 38.91
C ILE A 709 19.74 -10.50 39.18
N PRO A 710 20.36 -10.41 40.38
CA PRO A 710 21.11 -9.23 40.78
C PRO A 710 22.52 -9.13 40.16
N ARG A 711 23.05 -10.21 39.58
CA ARG A 711 24.40 -10.28 38.98
C ARG A 711 24.58 -11.49 38.07
N VAL A 712 25.57 -11.44 37.17
CA VAL A 712 25.93 -12.59 36.33
C VAL A 712 26.63 -13.64 37.18
N TYR A 713 26.18 -14.89 37.06
CA TYR A 713 26.77 -16.05 37.72
C TYR A 713 27.55 -16.87 36.70
N THR A 714 28.78 -17.27 37.04
CA THR A 714 29.68 -17.94 36.10
C THR A 714 29.90 -19.41 36.49
N MET A 715 30.25 -20.26 35.52
CA MET A 715 30.55 -21.67 35.78
C MET A 715 31.71 -21.86 36.77
N ALA A 716 32.64 -20.91 36.82
CA ALA A 716 33.76 -20.92 37.78
C ALA A 716 33.31 -20.64 39.23
N GLN A 717 32.26 -19.83 39.42
CA GLN A 717 31.77 -19.42 40.74
C GLN A 717 30.71 -20.40 41.29
N ASP A 718 29.81 -20.87 40.43
CA ASP A 718 28.63 -21.65 40.84
C ASP A 718 28.64 -23.10 40.35
N GLY A 719 29.70 -23.52 39.66
CA GLY A 719 29.83 -24.87 39.12
C GLY A 719 28.83 -25.20 38.01
N ARG A 720 29.03 -26.36 37.37
CA ARG A 720 28.19 -26.84 36.27
C ARG A 720 26.88 -27.43 36.80
N LEU A 721 25.75 -27.01 36.23
CA LEU A 721 24.45 -27.61 36.52
C LEU A 721 24.40 -29.06 36.02
N LYS A 722 23.94 -29.98 36.87
CA LYS A 722 23.72 -31.40 36.56
C LYS A 722 22.26 -31.65 36.20
N THR A 723 21.33 -31.22 37.06
CA THR A 723 19.89 -31.33 36.82
C THR A 723 19.16 -30.13 37.43
N VAL A 724 18.07 -29.72 36.78
CA VAL A 724 17.12 -28.74 37.31
C VAL A 724 15.72 -29.25 37.01
N TYR A 725 14.86 -29.34 38.02
CA TYR A 725 13.46 -29.69 37.82
C TYR A 725 12.56 -29.03 38.86
N VAL A 726 11.27 -28.95 38.55
CA VAL A 726 10.27 -28.42 39.47
C VAL A 726 9.99 -29.47 40.54
N HIS A 727 10.42 -29.20 41.78
CA HIS A 727 10.18 -30.05 42.95
C HIS A 727 8.74 -29.92 43.46
N GLY A 728 8.14 -28.74 43.32
CA GLY A 728 6.76 -28.49 43.72
C GLY A 728 6.36 -27.04 43.46
N PHE A 729 5.19 -26.64 43.94
CA PHE A 729 4.74 -25.26 43.90
C PHE A 729 4.06 -24.87 45.22
N GLN A 730 4.15 -23.60 45.56
CA GLN A 730 3.47 -22.98 46.69
C GLN A 730 2.52 -21.91 46.18
N LYS A 731 1.35 -21.83 46.79
CA LYS A 731 0.38 -20.77 46.56
C LYS A 731 0.64 -19.64 47.55
N ARG A 732 0.85 -18.43 47.06
CA ARG A 732 1.10 -17.23 47.87
C ARG A 732 0.05 -16.16 47.58
N TYR A 733 -0.09 -15.24 48.52
CA TYR A 733 -1.00 -14.11 48.43
C TYR A 733 -0.24 -12.85 48.82
N ASP A 734 -0.10 -11.94 47.86
CA ASP A 734 0.40 -10.60 48.08
C ASP A 734 -0.39 -9.68 47.15
N GLN A 735 -1.45 -9.06 47.68
CA GLN A 735 -2.49 -8.28 47.00
C GLN A 735 -3.32 -9.04 45.94
N GLU A 736 -2.73 -10.00 45.22
CA GLU A 736 -3.37 -10.94 44.30
C GLU A 736 -2.83 -12.38 44.54
N LYS A 737 -3.57 -13.40 44.06
CA LYS A 737 -3.16 -14.81 44.16
C LYS A 737 -2.07 -15.12 43.13
N TYR A 738 -0.91 -15.59 43.56
CA TYR A 738 0.15 -16.06 42.66
C TYR A 738 0.77 -17.39 43.09
N TYR A 739 1.39 -18.07 42.13
CA TYR A 739 2.08 -19.36 42.34
C TYR A 739 3.59 -19.16 42.27
N THR A 740 4.29 -19.76 43.22
CA THR A 740 5.75 -19.83 43.26
C THR A 740 6.17 -21.28 43.11
N TYR A 741 6.90 -21.60 42.05
CA TYR A 741 7.45 -22.91 41.79
C TYR A 741 8.79 -23.07 42.51
N ILE A 742 8.97 -24.22 43.14
CA ILE A 742 10.20 -24.59 43.82
C ILE A 742 11.01 -25.43 42.83
N LEU A 743 12.14 -24.90 42.40
CA LEU A 743 13.11 -25.59 41.56
C LEU A 743 14.14 -26.26 42.47
N ARG A 744 14.36 -27.56 42.28
CA ARG A 744 15.51 -28.26 42.84
C ARG A 744 16.63 -28.24 41.81
N VAL A 745 17.80 -27.78 42.25
CA VAL A 745 18.98 -27.57 41.42
C VAL A 745 20.13 -28.42 41.96
N GLU A 746 20.65 -29.32 41.13
CA GLU A 746 21.81 -30.15 41.45
C GLU A 746 23.00 -29.71 40.60
N ARG A 747 24.17 -29.57 41.22
CA ARG A 747 25.40 -29.11 40.57
C ARG A 747 26.47 -30.20 40.65
N GLN A 748 27.36 -30.22 39.67
CA GLN A 748 28.49 -31.13 39.64
C GLN A 748 29.45 -30.79 40.81
N HIS A 749 29.88 -31.79 41.58
CA HIS A 749 30.75 -31.64 42.75
C HIS A 749 30.15 -30.91 43.97
N GLN A 750 28.81 -30.75 44.04
CA GLN A 750 28.11 -30.34 45.25
C GLN A 750 27.19 -31.49 45.73
N PRO A 751 27.34 -31.97 46.98
CA PRO A 751 26.53 -33.08 47.49
C PRO A 751 25.08 -32.68 47.78
N ASP A 752 24.83 -31.42 48.16
CA ASP A 752 23.51 -30.93 48.54
C ASP A 752 22.81 -30.20 47.39
N ALA A 753 21.51 -30.47 47.23
CA ALA A 753 20.67 -29.80 46.23
C ALA A 753 20.21 -28.43 46.73
N ALA A 754 20.29 -27.41 45.87
CA ALA A 754 19.78 -26.08 46.17
C ALA A 754 18.31 -25.95 45.74
N TYR A 755 17.52 -25.18 46.51
CA TYR A 755 16.12 -24.90 46.19
C TYR A 755 15.93 -23.43 45.84
N LEU A 756 15.41 -23.16 44.64
CA LEU A 756 15.11 -21.82 44.15
C LEU A 756 13.60 -21.63 44.02
N PHE A 757 13.12 -20.43 44.30
CA PHE A 757 11.70 -20.08 44.23
C PHE A 757 11.49 -19.13 43.06
N ARG A 758 10.67 -19.50 42.09
CA ARG A 758 10.41 -18.69 40.89
C ARG A 758 8.93 -18.64 40.53
N SER A 759 8.47 -17.49 40.06
CA SER A 759 7.13 -17.28 39.51
C SER A 759 7.08 -17.72 38.05
N TYR A 760 5.86 -17.98 37.54
CA TYR A 760 5.66 -18.29 36.12
C TYR A 760 6.22 -17.18 35.20
N LYS A 761 6.10 -15.92 35.63
CA LYS A 761 6.56 -14.75 34.89
C LYS A 761 8.09 -14.77 34.67
N GLU A 762 8.83 -15.21 35.68
CA GLU A 762 10.31 -15.36 35.61
C GLU A 762 10.73 -16.51 34.69
N PHE A 763 9.95 -17.61 34.62
CA PHE A 763 10.20 -18.67 33.64
C PHE A 763 9.99 -18.21 32.21
N CYS A 764 8.94 -17.43 31.96
CA CYS A 764 8.68 -16.88 30.62
C CYS A 764 9.82 -15.99 30.14
N GLU A 765 10.34 -15.11 31.01
CA GLU A 765 11.50 -14.27 30.69
C GLU A 765 12.75 -15.12 30.42
N PHE A 766 13.00 -16.14 31.25
CA PHE A 766 14.13 -17.04 31.06
C PHE A 766 14.06 -17.83 29.74
N HIS A 767 12.90 -18.40 29.42
CA HIS A 767 12.67 -19.10 28.16
C HIS A 767 12.87 -18.16 26.96
N GLN A 768 12.39 -16.91 27.06
CA GLN A 768 12.57 -15.91 26.02
C GLN A 768 14.06 -15.58 25.78
N LYS A 769 14.85 -15.42 26.85
CA LYS A 769 16.30 -15.22 26.71
C LYS A 769 17.00 -16.43 26.10
N LEU A 770 16.62 -17.64 26.49
CA LEU A 770 17.15 -18.86 25.87
C LEU A 770 16.83 -18.94 24.38
N CYS A 771 15.61 -18.58 23.96
CA CYS A 771 15.24 -18.53 22.55
C CYS A 771 16.05 -17.49 21.76
N MET A 772 16.41 -16.36 22.37
CA MET A 772 17.26 -15.35 21.74
C MET A 772 18.72 -15.81 21.60
N HIS A 773 19.28 -16.43 22.65
CA HIS A 773 20.67 -16.87 22.65
C HIS A 773 20.90 -18.19 21.88
N PHE A 774 19.88 -19.05 21.81
CA PHE A 774 19.96 -20.36 21.17
C PHE A 774 18.82 -20.55 20.16
N PRO A 775 18.78 -19.75 19.08
CA PRO A 775 17.64 -19.70 18.14
C PRO A 775 17.42 -21.00 17.36
N LEU A 776 18.45 -21.87 17.29
CA LEU A 776 18.39 -23.17 16.61
C LEU A 776 18.05 -24.34 17.56
N ALA A 777 17.94 -24.08 18.88
CA ALA A 777 17.61 -25.12 19.85
C ALA A 777 16.09 -25.34 19.91
N LYS A 778 15.65 -26.61 19.83
CA LYS A 778 14.26 -26.98 20.15
C LYS A 778 14.04 -26.84 21.66
N LEU A 779 13.55 -25.68 22.08
CA LEU A 779 13.14 -25.43 23.45
C LEU A 779 11.67 -25.81 23.60
N HIS A 780 11.37 -26.82 24.42
CA HIS A 780 10.01 -27.22 24.73
C HIS A 780 9.37 -26.23 25.71
N ARG A 781 8.08 -25.94 25.52
CA ARG A 781 7.29 -25.03 26.36
C ARG A 781 6.91 -25.66 27.69
#